data_AF-A0A0F0GMN9-F1
#
_entry.id   AF-A0A0F0GMN9-F1
#
_cell.length_a   1.000
_cell.length_b   1.000
_cell.length_c   1.000
_cell.angle_alpha   90.00
_cell.angle_beta   90.00
_cell.angle_gamma   90.00
#
_symmetry.space_group_name_H-M   'P 1'
#
loop_
_entity.id
_entity.type
_entity.pdbx_description
1 polymer ?
#
loop_
_entity_poly.entity_id
_entity_poly.type
_entity_poly.pdbx_seq_one_letter_code
_entity_poly.pdbx_strand_id
1 'polypeptide(L)'
;MDGSGSVTPATTPVLQPGESTIVSVSLAAGSSGVLTATPAGDVTLVQQATFKAEQATSPGGAPRVYSTPAQLDALKQRISGQDWAHKAFDSVVKAEADAWLTRPLDQPVNHGGWSGNFKCPGTNTSLEFNYDSPKLHRCPIDGKTYTGELLDSAWIEIWHNNAAQAAADLGLAFRVTGDVRYAAKARDILAYYAERFLSVPMNVIYGRVHYQSLDEAVAAIGLIDGYDLIRDTLPESDRVDISLNLLKPLADLVQAYPTVTSNFEAWTAAAVHGIGSAIGDEGLRKWALEDTEFLLNKARMSDGWWWEGAASYHVYALQALTSLAISSRNLGERDYTVDERFRSMHTTLLPYLYPDLTIPAAGDGGTWGRRFGPSFSAMAEWAYAEYGSRDFATGLSYAYNNLGRPRSDRWALRFGVDSLPSLSGPRQPSATFGGLGETVLRSSNAQNLVPNPRFEEKSLTDASKPAFWQQGDGSTWQKFPLDGTRIPHVTLQAMAKGKGSIEAVFLSEHGWEVGRSSLTIDGAAREQGMDVPPWTRAVKLSVRGDVTVDDVDLFADDLLGSGGFEDSAAGWTKQGSAELSPLAYRGSSAAKITGGLNRGAWTTDVPVTGGNVTSVKLDARTFTPLIPLRENGGAALELSFVTPSGVSAPVVTRFHDLLGWKSRTISADVPKDAIAARISLVVENAAGVALFDDVRLGFSGAVDPFQANALRLDHGVAGGTHGHADKLHLDVVGGGGLQSTDLGQIYGADNADLTNNWYRESVSHNTVVVDGRSQDRNIRGALEYFGTTPRLKVVDAKADRPYAAIPDVSLRRAELMTDEYTVDVFDARGSSAHRFDQSWHGVGDLTVSGAAMTPPACGTCVLDPNDKDFGYDKLRLVAEGSSSGTWQAEWKTPQSVLSLRALEPASTHVVQTTGPGLATDGKQIPFVLARRDGASTRFTTLLETRSAAAPSTIVAAERLRDGHVRVRLAGDRRDDVLYDGGYALLRRAGDRPLSIDLLNRQSVEVDGRTWLSASKKLENASAVFDGSTLRLAVGRTADRGQVTITVHAPGVRTVELNNQPVSSVTRHGDLLEVTFTVG
;
A
#
# COMPACT_ATOMS: atom_id res chain seq x y z
N MET A 1 9.62 28.55 54.52
CA MET A 1 9.79 27.08 54.48
C MET A 1 9.50 26.52 55.85
N ASP A 2 9.26 25.23 55.96
CA ASP A 2 9.11 24.53 57.25
C ASP A 2 10.49 24.29 57.90
N GLY A 3 11.10 25.41 58.29
CA GLY A 3 12.48 25.54 58.73
C GLY A 3 12.85 27.03 58.66
N SER A 4 13.48 27.57 59.71
CA SER A 4 13.46 29.01 60.05
C SER A 4 14.26 29.94 59.13
N GLY A 5 13.82 30.10 57.89
CA GLY A 5 14.37 31.05 56.92
C GLY A 5 13.37 31.43 55.83
N SER A 6 13.26 32.73 55.56
CA SER A 6 12.69 33.28 54.33
C SER A 6 13.80 33.42 53.29
N VAL A 7 13.68 32.72 52.16
CA VAL A 7 14.60 32.93 51.03
C VAL A 7 13.95 33.95 50.09
N THR A 8 14.49 35.16 50.07
CA THR A 8 14.07 36.20 49.13
C THR A 8 14.88 36.05 47.84
N PRO A 9 14.26 36.11 46.65
CA PRO A 9 14.98 36.13 45.38
C PRO A 9 15.98 37.29 45.31
N ALA A 10 17.11 37.10 44.62
CA ALA A 10 18.16 38.13 44.49
C ALA A 10 17.66 39.41 43.79
N THR A 11 16.63 39.28 42.96
CA THR A 11 15.89 40.38 42.32
C THR A 11 14.40 40.15 42.49
N THR A 12 13.66 41.17 42.93
CA THR A 12 12.18 41.14 42.96
C THR A 12 11.67 42.03 41.81
N PRO A 13 11.34 41.46 40.65
CA PRO A 13 10.87 42.22 39.50
C PRO A 13 9.52 42.89 39.77
N VAL A 14 9.38 44.13 39.31
CA VAL A 14 8.11 44.87 39.31
C VAL A 14 7.45 44.66 37.95
N LEU A 15 6.28 44.02 37.94
CA LEU A 15 5.54 43.65 36.74
C LEU A 15 4.38 44.61 36.47
N GLN A 16 4.17 44.95 35.21
CA GLN A 16 2.93 45.56 34.71
C GLN A 16 1.83 44.50 34.55
N PRO A 17 0.54 44.91 34.50
CA PRO A 17 -0.56 43.99 34.20
C PRO A 17 -0.34 43.27 32.86
N GLY A 18 -0.25 41.93 32.91
CA GLY A 18 0.00 41.08 31.74
C GLY A 18 1.46 40.67 31.53
N GLU A 19 2.41 41.20 32.32
CA GLU A 19 3.80 40.73 32.28
C GLU A 19 4.01 39.49 33.17
N SER A 20 4.86 38.57 32.72
CA SER A 20 5.31 37.39 33.46
C SER A 20 6.83 37.36 33.55
N THR A 21 7.38 36.80 34.62
CA THR A 21 8.83 36.69 34.84
C THR A 21 9.18 35.42 35.61
N ILE A 22 10.38 34.90 35.40
CA ILE A 22 10.89 33.73 36.10
C ILE A 22 11.75 34.20 37.28
N VAL A 23 11.48 33.65 38.46
CA VAL A 23 12.12 34.04 39.71
C VAL A 23 12.82 32.82 40.31
N SER A 24 14.12 32.67 40.03
CA SER A 24 14.91 31.51 40.44
C SER A 24 15.31 31.60 41.92
N VAL A 25 15.09 30.53 42.68
CA VAL A 25 15.44 30.42 44.10
C VAL A 25 16.08 29.04 44.37
N SER A 26 17.29 29.03 44.90
CA SER A 26 17.98 27.78 45.26
C SER A 26 17.48 27.25 46.61
N LEU A 27 17.00 26.01 46.63
CA LEU A 27 16.39 25.34 47.79
C LEU A 27 16.97 23.93 47.94
N ALA A 28 16.99 23.38 49.16
CA ALA A 28 17.40 22.00 49.37
C ALA A 28 16.31 21.03 48.88
N ALA A 29 16.70 19.89 48.31
CA ALA A 29 15.76 18.86 47.88
C ALA A 29 14.85 18.39 49.04
N GLY A 30 13.56 18.21 48.76
CA GLY A 30 12.53 17.88 49.75
C GLY A 30 12.00 19.07 50.56
N SER A 31 12.59 20.27 50.43
CA SER A 31 12.10 21.47 51.11
C SER A 31 10.68 21.81 50.67
N SER A 32 9.79 22.09 51.62
CA SER A 32 8.44 22.58 51.32
C SER A 32 8.22 23.96 51.95
N GLY A 33 7.30 24.72 51.35
CA GLY A 33 7.02 26.07 51.80
C GLY A 33 5.94 26.75 50.98
N VAL A 34 5.77 28.05 51.25
CA VAL A 34 4.79 28.91 50.61
C VAL A 34 5.52 30.03 49.89
N LEU A 35 5.41 30.07 48.57
CA LEU A 35 5.70 31.26 47.77
C LEU A 35 4.60 32.28 48.08
N THR A 36 5.01 33.47 48.51
CA THR A 36 4.08 34.56 48.84
C THR A 36 4.35 35.73 47.89
N ALA A 37 3.37 36.07 47.07
CA ALA A 37 3.41 37.22 46.17
C ALA A 37 2.51 38.33 46.72
N THR A 38 3.09 39.53 46.88
CA THR A 38 2.40 40.73 47.36
C THR A 38 2.52 41.82 46.28
N PRO A 39 1.41 42.28 45.68
CA PRO A 39 1.41 43.38 44.72
C PRO A 39 1.96 44.67 45.33
N ALA A 40 2.68 45.44 44.52
CA ALA A 40 3.19 46.74 44.95
C ALA A 40 2.02 47.73 45.17
N GLY A 41 1.82 48.15 46.41
CA GLY A 41 0.84 49.19 46.78
C GLY A 41 -0.39 48.69 47.54
N ASP A 42 -0.68 47.39 47.57
CA ASP A 42 -1.78 46.84 48.36
C ASP A 42 -1.37 45.54 49.09
N VAL A 43 -1.10 45.67 50.39
CA VAL A 43 -0.71 44.56 51.28
C VAL A 43 -1.87 43.65 51.68
N THR A 44 -3.10 43.92 51.24
CA THR A 44 -4.27 43.06 51.52
C THR A 44 -4.47 41.94 50.49
N LEU A 45 -3.94 42.11 49.28
CA LEU A 45 -3.95 41.12 48.20
C LEU A 45 -2.72 40.21 48.29
N VAL A 46 -2.75 39.18 49.11
CA VAL A 46 -1.65 38.21 49.21
C VAL A 46 -1.99 36.94 48.44
N GLN A 47 -1.22 36.63 47.39
CA GLN A 47 -1.28 35.32 46.74
C GLN A 47 -0.26 34.37 47.38
N GLN A 48 -0.71 33.16 47.69
CA GLN A 48 0.11 32.10 48.26
C GLN A 48 0.03 30.84 47.40
N ALA A 49 1.19 30.29 47.05
CA ALA A 49 1.33 29.01 46.38
C ALA A 49 2.23 28.10 47.22
N THR A 50 1.73 26.93 47.62
CA THR A 50 2.54 25.90 48.26
C THR A 50 3.43 25.24 47.22
N PHE A 51 4.72 25.07 47.54
CA PHE A 51 5.67 24.32 46.72
C PHE A 51 6.33 23.21 47.52
N LYS A 52 6.88 22.24 46.79
CA LYS A 52 7.84 21.26 47.28
C LYS A 52 9.00 21.23 46.28
N ALA A 53 10.21 21.49 46.76
CA ALA A 53 11.41 21.44 45.96
C ALA A 53 11.77 19.97 45.71
N GLU A 54 11.77 19.57 44.44
CA GLU A 54 12.14 18.21 44.03
C GLU A 54 13.56 18.21 43.47
N GLN A 55 14.28 17.10 43.67
CA GLN A 55 15.59 16.93 43.06
C GLN A 55 15.37 16.44 41.63
N ALA A 56 15.91 17.15 40.65
CA ALA A 56 15.99 16.63 39.29
C ALA A 56 16.80 15.33 39.30
N THR A 57 16.13 14.19 39.06
CA THR A 57 16.79 12.93 38.84
C THR A 57 17.53 12.98 37.50
N SER A 58 18.72 12.38 37.45
CA SER A 58 19.57 12.43 36.27
C SER A 58 20.15 11.04 36.01
N PRO A 59 19.51 10.20 35.18
CA PRO A 59 20.00 8.85 34.92
C PRO A 59 21.35 8.85 34.21
N GLY A 60 22.20 7.88 34.50
CA GLY A 60 23.43 7.64 33.75
C GLY A 60 23.16 7.04 32.36
N GLY A 61 24.09 7.26 31.42
CA GLY A 61 24.14 6.55 30.14
C GLY A 61 23.15 7.01 29.06
N ALA A 62 23.12 8.32 28.75
CA ALA A 62 22.40 8.82 27.57
C ALA A 62 23.25 8.64 26.27
N PRO A 63 22.62 8.47 25.09
CA PRO A 63 21.18 8.29 24.89
C PRO A 63 20.73 6.88 25.26
N ARG A 64 19.47 6.73 25.68
CA ARG A 64 18.88 5.46 26.13
C ARG A 64 17.38 5.29 25.86
N VAL A 65 16.68 6.32 25.37
CA VAL A 65 15.22 6.28 25.18
C VAL A 65 14.90 5.58 23.85
N TYR A 66 14.93 6.29 22.72
CA TYR A 66 14.66 5.68 21.40
C TYR A 66 15.94 5.24 20.67
N SER A 67 17.11 5.48 21.24
CA SER A 67 18.39 4.99 20.73
C SER A 67 19.40 4.82 21.85
N THR A 68 20.21 3.77 21.75
CA THR A 68 21.37 3.48 22.60
C THR A 68 22.67 3.78 21.83
N PRO A 69 23.84 3.88 22.48
CA PRO A 69 25.11 4.07 21.77
C PRO A 69 25.37 2.99 20.72
N ALA A 70 25.07 1.72 21.03
CA ALA A 70 25.24 0.60 20.11
C ALA A 70 24.33 0.70 18.87
N GLN A 71 23.07 1.13 19.03
CA GLN A 71 22.16 1.37 17.90
C GLN A 71 22.62 2.56 17.05
N LEU A 72 23.18 3.62 17.65
CA LEU A 72 23.74 4.75 16.91
C LEU A 72 25.00 4.38 16.13
N ASP A 73 25.85 3.51 16.67
CA ASP A 73 27.03 3.02 15.96
C ASP A 73 26.64 2.07 14.80
N ALA A 74 25.63 1.22 14.98
CA ALA A 74 25.03 0.44 13.90
C ALA A 74 24.40 1.34 12.81
N LEU A 75 23.71 2.42 13.20
CA LEU A 75 23.17 3.42 12.28
C LEU A 75 24.26 4.11 11.46
N LYS A 76 25.38 4.52 12.09
CA LYS A 76 26.53 5.09 11.36
C LYS A 76 27.11 4.10 10.35
N GLN A 77 27.28 2.84 10.75
CA GLN A 77 27.76 1.78 9.86
C GLN A 77 26.82 1.62 8.66
N ARG A 78 25.51 1.54 8.89
CA ARG A 78 24.49 1.50 7.83
C ARG A 78 24.57 2.71 6.90
N ILE A 79 24.60 3.93 7.42
CA ILE A 79 24.72 5.16 6.62
C ILE A 79 25.99 5.14 5.76
N SER A 80 27.12 4.64 6.29
CA SER A 80 28.38 4.53 5.56
C SER A 80 28.44 3.39 4.54
N GLY A 81 27.63 2.34 4.72
CA GLY A 81 27.70 1.10 3.92
C GLY A 81 26.50 0.85 3.01
N GLN A 82 25.45 1.68 3.06
CA GLN A 82 24.22 1.51 2.28
C GLN A 82 23.80 2.83 1.61
N ASP A 83 23.87 2.88 0.28
CA ASP A 83 23.45 4.01 -0.56
C ASP A 83 22.07 4.58 -0.20
N TRP A 84 21.11 3.69 0.04
CA TRP A 84 19.74 4.09 0.37
C TRP A 84 19.68 4.78 1.74
N ALA A 85 20.50 4.34 2.70
CA ALA A 85 20.52 4.90 4.06
C ALA A 85 21.27 6.23 4.10
N HIS A 86 22.34 6.40 3.31
CA HIS A 86 22.98 7.70 3.11
C HIS A 86 21.98 8.71 2.52
N LYS A 87 21.29 8.33 1.43
CA LYS A 87 20.26 9.17 0.80
C LYS A 87 19.10 9.46 1.76
N ALA A 88 18.66 8.49 2.57
CA ALA A 88 17.64 8.69 3.60
C ALA A 88 18.09 9.67 4.69
N PHE A 89 19.30 9.49 5.23
CA PHE A 89 19.87 10.40 6.22
C PHE A 89 19.98 11.83 5.67
N ASP A 90 20.52 12.01 4.47
CA ASP A 90 20.62 13.33 3.85
C ASP A 90 19.26 13.99 3.66
N SER A 91 18.28 13.26 3.12
CA SER A 91 16.98 13.81 2.70
C SER A 91 15.97 14.04 3.82
N VAL A 92 15.93 13.21 4.86
CA VAL A 92 14.92 13.33 5.94
C VAL A 92 15.47 13.55 7.35
N VAL A 93 16.79 13.64 7.53
CA VAL A 93 17.40 14.05 8.81
C VAL A 93 18.29 15.27 8.61
N LYS A 94 19.29 15.18 7.74
CA LYS A 94 20.29 16.23 7.56
C LYS A 94 19.72 17.49 6.92
N ALA A 95 18.89 17.36 5.88
CA ALA A 95 18.28 18.51 5.22
C ALA A 95 17.38 19.33 6.16
N GLU A 96 16.57 18.66 6.99
CA GLU A 96 15.76 19.32 8.02
C GLU A 96 16.64 19.95 9.10
N ALA A 97 17.64 19.21 9.63
CA ALA A 97 18.59 19.74 10.60
C ALA A 97 19.32 20.99 10.09
N ASP A 98 19.81 20.99 8.85
CA ASP A 98 20.45 22.13 8.20
C ASP A 98 19.49 23.32 8.06
N ALA A 99 18.24 23.08 7.63
CA ALA A 99 17.22 24.11 7.48
C ALA A 99 16.82 24.74 8.83
N TRP A 100 16.86 23.97 9.92
CA TRP A 100 16.54 24.46 11.26
C TRP A 100 17.69 25.19 11.96
N LEU A 101 18.96 25.01 11.55
CA LEU A 101 20.10 25.75 12.12
C LEU A 101 19.88 27.27 12.09
N THR A 102 19.34 27.81 10.99
CA THR A 102 19.12 29.25 10.80
C THR A 102 17.69 29.71 11.08
N ARG A 103 16.74 28.79 11.27
CA ARG A 103 15.31 29.12 11.47
C ARG A 103 15.08 29.83 12.80
N PRO A 104 14.39 30.99 12.83
CA PRO A 104 14.05 31.67 14.08
C PRO A 104 13.10 30.82 14.95
N LEU A 105 13.12 31.05 16.25
CA LEU A 105 12.20 30.48 17.23
C LEU A 105 11.29 31.61 17.75
N ASP A 106 10.46 32.12 16.85
CA ASP A 106 9.74 33.40 16.97
C ASP A 106 8.21 33.26 16.96
N GLN A 107 7.70 32.04 16.76
CA GLN A 107 6.27 31.79 16.82
C GLN A 107 5.74 31.92 18.26
N PRO A 108 4.46 32.30 18.44
CA PRO A 108 3.89 32.45 19.75
C PRO A 108 3.54 31.07 20.34
N VAL A 109 3.97 30.81 21.58
CA VAL A 109 3.57 29.60 22.31
C VAL A 109 2.21 29.86 22.96
N ASN A 110 1.12 29.66 22.23
CA ASN A 110 -0.23 29.94 22.71
C ASN A 110 -1.33 29.09 22.04
N HIS A 111 -1.64 27.93 22.61
CA HIS A 111 -2.80 27.09 22.21
C HIS A 111 -2.96 26.97 20.69
N GLY A 112 -2.09 26.19 20.03
CA GLY A 112 -2.16 25.91 18.60
C GLY A 112 -3.57 25.58 18.12
N GLY A 113 -3.92 25.95 16.89
CA GLY A 113 -5.20 25.60 16.30
C GLY A 113 -5.17 24.17 15.80
N TRP A 114 -6.28 23.41 15.91
CA TRP A 114 -6.29 22.01 15.47
C TRP A 114 -5.75 21.84 14.04
N SER A 115 -4.68 21.06 13.90
CA SER A 115 -3.96 20.83 12.61
C SER A 115 -4.87 20.24 11.53
N GLY A 116 -5.94 19.52 11.92
CA GLY A 116 -7.00 19.05 11.04
C GLY A 116 -7.75 20.15 10.29
N ASN A 117 -7.63 21.42 10.69
CA ASN A 117 -8.16 22.57 9.94
C ASN A 117 -7.31 22.99 8.73
N PHE A 118 -6.06 22.53 8.62
CA PHE A 118 -5.14 22.98 7.58
C PHE A 118 -5.38 22.27 6.23
N LYS A 119 -6.61 22.33 5.72
CA LYS A 119 -7.13 21.53 4.59
C LYS A 119 -7.72 22.41 3.49
N CYS A 120 -7.55 21.96 2.25
CA CYS A 120 -8.26 22.51 1.11
C CYS A 120 -9.79 22.28 1.25
N PRO A 121 -10.64 23.31 1.18
CA PRO A 121 -12.09 23.14 1.19
C PRO A 121 -12.58 22.16 0.10
N GLY A 122 -13.54 21.32 0.47
CA GLY A 122 -14.05 20.20 -0.33
C GLY A 122 -13.20 18.92 -0.30
N THR A 123 -12.02 18.91 0.32
CA THR A 123 -11.09 17.76 0.30
C THR A 123 -10.38 17.55 1.65
N ASN A 124 -9.73 16.39 1.83
CA ASN A 124 -8.80 16.11 2.93
C ASN A 124 -7.33 16.36 2.56
N THR A 125 -7.05 16.95 1.40
CA THR A 125 -5.70 17.35 1.01
C THR A 125 -5.27 18.56 1.86
N SER A 126 -4.08 18.47 2.46
CA SER A 126 -3.52 19.58 3.25
C SER A 126 -3.17 20.77 2.37
N LEU A 127 -3.29 21.97 2.94
CA LEU A 127 -2.75 23.19 2.33
C LEU A 127 -1.22 23.11 2.30
N GLU A 128 -0.59 23.84 1.38
CA GLU A 128 0.87 23.95 1.26
C GLU A 128 1.43 24.67 2.49
N PHE A 129 2.12 23.93 3.36
CA PHE A 129 2.81 24.50 4.52
C PHE A 129 4.09 25.21 4.06
N ASN A 130 4.16 26.51 4.30
CA ASN A 130 5.32 27.34 3.96
C ASN A 130 5.78 28.13 5.20
N TYR A 131 7.02 27.92 5.63
CA TYR A 131 7.65 28.60 6.78
C TYR A 131 7.69 30.12 6.64
N ASP A 132 7.86 30.64 5.42
CA ASP A 132 8.03 32.08 5.17
C ASP A 132 6.68 32.80 4.95
N SER A 133 5.55 32.09 5.06
CA SER A 133 4.23 32.57 4.69
C SER A 133 3.12 32.12 5.66
N PRO A 134 3.20 32.49 6.96
CA PRO A 134 2.30 32.01 8.02
C PRO A 134 0.83 32.47 7.92
N LYS A 135 0.49 33.27 6.91
CA LYS A 135 -0.82 33.92 6.74
C LYS A 135 -1.46 33.71 5.35
N LEU A 136 -0.78 33.01 4.45
CA LEU A 136 -1.23 32.77 3.07
C LEU A 136 -1.06 31.29 2.75
N HIS A 137 -2.16 30.56 2.73
CA HIS A 137 -2.17 29.10 2.71
C HIS A 137 -2.68 28.61 1.36
N ARG A 138 -1.78 28.16 0.48
CA ARG A 138 -2.14 27.78 -0.89
C ARG A 138 -2.66 26.34 -0.94
N CYS A 139 -3.78 26.12 -1.61
CA CYS A 139 -4.29 24.78 -1.87
C CYS A 139 -3.63 24.19 -3.14
N PRO A 140 -3.01 23.00 -3.07
CA PRO A 140 -2.41 22.36 -4.25
C PRO A 140 -3.44 21.81 -5.26
N ILE A 141 -4.72 21.64 -4.86
CA ILE A 141 -5.78 21.08 -5.72
C ILE A 141 -6.32 22.12 -6.72
N ASP A 142 -6.66 23.32 -6.25
CA ASP A 142 -7.26 24.37 -7.08
C ASP A 142 -6.37 25.61 -7.28
N GLY A 143 -5.20 25.63 -6.63
CA GLY A 143 -4.21 26.70 -6.69
C GLY A 143 -4.59 27.99 -5.95
N LYS A 144 -5.74 28.06 -5.26
CA LYS A 144 -6.18 29.26 -4.55
C LYS A 144 -5.43 29.44 -3.23
N THR A 145 -5.31 30.69 -2.79
CA THR A 145 -4.76 31.05 -1.48
C THR A 145 -5.89 31.34 -0.50
N TYR A 146 -5.84 30.70 0.65
CA TYR A 146 -6.76 30.86 1.76
C TYR A 146 -6.09 31.62 2.91
N THR A 147 -6.88 32.36 3.68
CA THR A 147 -6.42 33.21 4.78
C THR A 147 -7.44 33.19 5.92
N GLY A 148 -6.99 33.35 7.17
CA GLY A 148 -7.88 33.50 8.31
C GLY A 148 -7.33 32.87 9.59
N GLU A 149 -7.74 33.41 10.73
CA GLU A 149 -7.22 33.06 12.06
C GLU A 149 -7.19 31.53 12.32
N LEU A 150 -8.25 30.81 11.91
CA LEU A 150 -8.31 29.35 12.07
C LEU A 150 -7.19 28.61 11.32
N LEU A 151 -6.90 29.02 10.08
CA LEU A 151 -5.84 28.42 9.26
C LEU A 151 -4.46 28.84 9.76
N ASP A 152 -4.33 30.09 10.21
CA ASP A 152 -3.10 30.61 10.78
C ASP A 152 -2.73 29.91 12.08
N SER A 153 -3.70 29.65 12.97
CA SER A 153 -3.47 28.90 14.20
C SER A 153 -3.17 27.43 13.93
N ALA A 154 -3.78 26.83 12.89
CA ALA A 154 -3.44 25.48 12.44
C ALA A 154 -2.04 25.41 11.78
N TRP A 155 -1.58 26.50 11.15
CA TRP A 155 -0.20 26.64 10.70
C TRP A 155 0.77 26.71 11.89
N ILE A 156 0.45 27.46 12.95
CA ILE A 156 1.28 27.56 14.17
C ILE A 156 1.40 26.20 14.87
N GLU A 157 0.31 25.44 14.94
CA GLU A 157 0.30 24.05 15.41
C GLU A 157 1.24 23.15 14.59
N ILE A 158 1.19 23.22 13.26
CA ILE A 158 2.11 22.47 12.39
C ILE A 158 3.56 22.92 12.59
N TRP A 159 3.81 24.22 12.79
CA TRP A 159 5.15 24.74 13.11
C TRP A 159 5.69 24.15 14.41
N HIS A 160 4.90 24.07 15.47
CA HIS A 160 5.33 23.48 16.75
C HIS A 160 5.59 21.99 16.64
N ASN A 161 4.74 21.23 15.92
CA ASN A 161 5.00 19.82 15.63
C ASN A 161 6.31 19.63 14.85
N ASN A 162 6.56 20.48 13.85
CA ASN A 162 7.81 20.45 13.09
C ASN A 162 9.04 20.83 13.95
N ALA A 163 8.91 21.79 14.87
CA ALA A 163 9.98 22.17 15.80
C ALA A 163 10.31 21.04 16.78
N ALA A 164 9.32 20.30 17.26
CA ALA A 164 9.50 19.11 18.09
C ALA A 164 10.23 17.99 17.34
N GLN A 165 9.84 17.69 16.10
CA GLN A 165 10.57 16.73 15.24
C GLN A 165 11.98 17.22 14.89
N ALA A 166 12.16 18.52 14.68
CA ALA A 166 13.47 19.11 14.39
C ALA A 166 14.46 18.95 15.55
N ALA A 167 14.00 19.00 16.81
CA ALA A 167 14.85 18.71 17.96
C ALA A 167 15.44 17.29 17.90
N ALA A 168 14.64 16.29 17.52
CA ALA A 168 15.09 14.91 17.29
C ALA A 168 16.05 14.81 16.09
N ASP A 169 15.72 15.44 14.95
CA ASP A 169 16.54 15.39 13.74
C ASP A 169 17.91 16.06 13.94
N LEU A 170 17.94 17.20 14.63
CA LEU A 170 19.17 17.88 15.04
C LEU A 170 20.01 17.02 16.01
N GLY A 171 19.36 16.39 17.00
CA GLY A 171 20.03 15.45 17.90
C GLY A 171 20.63 14.25 17.17
N LEU A 172 19.91 13.70 16.19
CA LEU A 172 20.37 12.57 15.39
C LEU A 172 21.48 12.96 14.41
N ALA A 173 21.35 14.12 13.76
CA ALA A 173 22.39 14.69 12.91
C ALA A 173 23.67 14.97 13.71
N PHE A 174 23.57 15.50 14.93
CA PHE A 174 24.71 15.62 15.86
C PHE A 174 25.36 14.25 16.14
N ARG A 175 24.57 13.24 16.53
CA ARG A 175 25.11 11.91 16.87
C ARG A 175 25.78 11.20 15.70
N VAL A 176 25.31 11.41 14.46
CA VAL A 176 25.90 10.82 13.24
C VAL A 176 27.14 11.60 12.79
N THR A 177 27.08 12.94 12.73
CA THR A 177 28.12 13.79 12.12
C THR A 177 29.18 14.30 13.09
N GLY A 178 28.86 14.42 14.38
CA GLY A 178 29.67 15.10 15.38
C GLY A 178 29.60 16.64 15.34
N ASP A 179 28.80 17.24 14.45
CA ASP A 179 28.70 18.71 14.36
C ASP A 179 27.89 19.29 15.53
N VAL A 180 28.62 19.92 16.45
CA VAL A 180 28.09 20.55 17.67
C VAL A 180 27.07 21.67 17.41
N ARG A 181 27.00 22.22 16.18
CA ARG A 181 25.98 23.22 15.83
C ARG A 181 24.57 22.66 15.88
N TYR A 182 24.39 21.39 15.50
CA TYR A 182 23.09 20.74 15.59
C TYR A 182 22.67 20.53 17.06
N ALA A 183 23.59 20.10 17.94
CA ALA A 183 23.32 19.96 19.37
C ALA A 183 22.97 21.31 20.02
N ALA A 184 23.71 22.38 19.67
CA ALA A 184 23.41 23.73 20.14
C ALA A 184 21.99 24.17 19.73
N LYS A 185 21.60 23.96 18.46
CA LYS A 185 20.26 24.33 17.99
C LYS A 185 19.14 23.48 18.63
N ALA A 186 19.37 22.18 18.82
CA ALA A 186 18.42 21.30 19.50
C ALA A 186 18.18 21.75 20.95
N ARG A 187 19.25 22.12 21.66
CA ARG A 187 19.16 22.74 22.99
C ARG A 187 18.35 24.04 22.95
N ASP A 188 18.61 24.92 21.99
CA ASP A 188 17.91 26.20 21.89
C ASP A 188 16.40 26.02 21.67
N ILE A 189 15.97 24.98 20.93
CA ILE A 189 14.55 24.59 20.80
C ILE A 189 13.98 24.12 22.15
N LEU A 190 14.67 23.23 22.86
CA LEU A 190 14.22 22.70 24.14
C LEU A 190 14.14 23.80 25.22
N ALA A 191 15.11 24.71 25.25
CA ALA A 191 15.13 25.87 26.14
C ALA A 191 13.98 26.83 25.81
N TYR A 192 13.74 27.12 24.53
CA TYR A 192 12.62 27.96 24.09
C TYR A 192 11.26 27.46 24.62
N TYR A 193 11.03 26.14 24.62
CA TYR A 193 9.84 25.57 25.24
C TYR A 193 9.89 25.57 26.77
N ALA A 194 11.00 25.21 27.41
CA ALA A 194 11.14 25.19 28.86
C ALA A 194 10.95 26.57 29.53
N GLU A 195 11.35 27.65 28.87
CA GLU A 195 11.11 29.03 29.31
C GLU A 195 9.62 29.43 29.28
N ARG A 196 8.79 28.77 28.46
CA ARG A 196 7.43 29.24 28.10
C ARG A 196 6.31 28.30 28.53
N PHE A 197 6.53 27.00 28.55
CA PHE A 197 5.48 25.98 28.75
C PHE A 197 4.61 26.25 29.99
N LEU A 198 5.24 26.56 31.13
CA LEU A 198 4.53 26.83 32.37
C LEU A 198 3.76 28.16 32.40
N SER A 199 4.15 29.17 31.60
CA SER A 199 3.48 30.48 31.59
C SER A 199 2.19 30.49 30.76
N VAL A 200 2.05 29.57 29.80
CA VAL A 200 0.81 29.40 29.04
C VAL A 200 -0.21 28.67 29.89
N PRO A 201 -1.45 29.18 30.08
CA PRO A 201 -2.49 28.43 30.78
C PRO A 201 -2.83 27.13 30.04
N MET A 202 -3.60 26.25 30.68
CA MET A 202 -4.11 25.03 30.05
C MET A 202 -5.52 25.27 29.51
N ASN A 203 -5.81 24.82 28.29
CA ASN A 203 -7.15 24.94 27.69
C ASN A 203 -8.11 23.82 28.14
N VAL A 204 -9.36 23.87 27.67
CA VAL A 204 -10.44 22.93 28.04
C VAL A 204 -10.22 21.47 27.60
N ILE A 205 -9.33 21.24 26.63
CA ILE A 205 -8.90 19.91 26.14
C ILE A 205 -7.42 19.67 26.44
N TYR A 206 -6.92 20.34 27.48
CA TYR A 206 -5.65 20.10 28.17
C TYR A 206 -4.41 20.40 27.30
N GLY A 207 -4.51 21.27 26.29
CA GLY A 207 -3.36 21.81 25.56
C GLY A 207 -2.79 23.10 26.17
N ARG A 208 -1.47 23.31 26.07
CA ARG A 208 -0.75 24.55 26.41
C ARG A 208 -0.09 25.15 25.17
N VAL A 209 0.90 24.45 24.61
CA VAL A 209 1.54 24.77 23.34
C VAL A 209 0.61 24.40 22.19
N HIS A 210 0.12 23.17 22.23
CA HIS A 210 -0.66 22.53 21.18
C HIS A 210 -2.17 22.66 21.44
N TYR A 211 -2.97 22.31 20.43
CA TYR A 211 -4.43 22.38 20.50
C TYR A 211 -5.04 21.57 21.65
N GLN A 212 -4.50 20.38 21.93
CA GLN A 212 -5.09 19.38 22.83
C GLN A 212 -4.03 18.44 23.40
N SER A 213 -4.37 17.72 24.47
CA SER A 213 -3.48 16.75 25.14
C SER A 213 -2.90 15.66 24.22
N LEU A 214 -3.60 15.27 23.15
CA LEU A 214 -3.07 14.34 22.14
C LEU A 214 -1.86 14.94 21.42
N ASP A 215 -1.99 16.15 20.89
CA ASP A 215 -0.96 16.80 20.09
C ASP A 215 0.27 17.14 20.98
N GLU A 216 0.05 17.51 22.24
CA GLU A 216 1.10 17.61 23.28
C GLU A 216 1.86 16.29 23.46
N ALA A 217 1.17 15.16 23.58
CA ALA A 217 1.77 13.83 23.75
C ALA A 217 2.52 13.35 22.49
N VAL A 218 2.03 13.69 21.30
CA VAL A 218 2.70 13.40 20.02
C VAL A 218 3.99 14.21 19.90
N ALA A 219 3.93 15.53 20.14
CA ALA A 219 5.09 16.41 20.10
C ALA A 219 6.15 16.05 21.16
N ALA A 220 5.72 15.55 22.33
CA ALA A 220 6.62 15.06 23.37
C ALA A 220 7.66 14.07 22.83
N ILE A 221 7.29 13.15 21.92
CA ILE A 221 8.20 12.13 21.38
C ILE A 221 9.44 12.76 20.72
N GLY A 222 9.26 13.81 19.92
CA GLY A 222 10.36 14.53 19.27
C GLY A 222 11.24 15.31 20.26
N LEU A 223 10.61 15.96 21.25
CA LEU A 223 11.32 16.69 22.31
C LEU A 223 12.14 15.75 23.21
N ILE A 224 11.59 14.59 23.56
CA ILE A 224 12.25 13.54 24.35
C ILE A 224 13.47 12.99 23.61
N ASP A 225 13.32 12.63 22.34
CA ASP A 225 14.41 12.08 21.51
C ASP A 225 15.51 13.13 21.31
N GLY A 226 15.15 14.37 20.97
CA GLY A 226 16.08 15.49 20.85
C GLY A 226 16.86 15.76 22.13
N TYR A 227 16.18 15.78 23.29
CA TYR A 227 16.83 15.95 24.59
C TYR A 227 17.80 14.80 24.89
N ASP A 228 17.35 13.55 24.83
CA ASP A 228 18.18 12.38 25.16
C ASP A 228 19.39 12.25 24.21
N LEU A 229 19.21 12.55 22.93
CA LEU A 229 20.29 12.55 21.94
C LEU A 229 21.36 13.62 22.18
N ILE A 230 21.11 14.71 22.92
CA ILE A 230 22.11 15.76 23.22
C ILE A 230 22.47 15.89 24.70
N ARG A 231 21.81 15.13 25.60
CA ARG A 231 21.78 15.33 27.06
C ARG A 231 23.16 15.36 27.76
N ASP A 232 24.12 14.62 27.22
CA ASP A 232 25.52 14.55 27.67
C ASP A 232 26.33 15.82 27.32
N THR A 233 25.90 16.58 26.32
CA THR A 233 26.49 17.89 25.96
C THR A 233 25.93 19.06 26.77
N LEU A 234 24.78 18.86 27.42
CA LEU A 234 24.08 19.94 28.12
C LEU A 234 24.76 20.33 29.44
N PRO A 235 24.77 21.62 29.82
CA PRO A 235 24.98 22.06 31.19
C PRO A 235 23.99 21.44 32.18
N GLU A 236 24.32 21.47 33.47
CA GLU A 236 23.41 20.98 34.51
C GLU A 236 22.17 21.86 34.67
N SER A 237 22.31 23.19 34.54
CA SER A 237 21.19 24.15 34.48
C SER A 237 20.16 23.73 33.45
N ASP A 238 20.61 23.57 32.20
CA ASP A 238 19.76 23.31 31.05
C ASP A 238 19.06 21.94 31.20
N ARG A 239 19.75 20.94 31.76
CA ARG A 239 19.12 19.66 32.13
C ARG A 239 18.02 19.83 33.17
N VAL A 240 18.26 20.61 34.23
CA VAL A 240 17.26 20.86 35.29
C VAL A 240 16.07 21.63 34.74
N ASP A 241 16.30 22.71 33.99
CA ASP A 241 15.24 23.55 33.43
C ASP A 241 14.38 22.78 32.42
N ILE A 242 14.97 22.02 31.51
CA ILE A 242 14.22 21.17 30.56
C ILE A 242 13.46 20.07 31.31
N SER A 243 14.03 19.45 32.34
CA SER A 243 13.35 18.41 33.11
C SER A 243 12.17 18.95 33.92
N LEU A 244 12.33 20.07 34.63
CA LEU A 244 11.35 20.57 35.61
C LEU A 244 10.36 21.60 35.03
N ASN A 245 10.71 22.33 33.98
CA ASN A 245 9.85 23.36 33.38
C ASN A 245 9.16 22.90 32.08
N LEU A 246 9.67 21.83 31.43
CA LEU A 246 9.07 21.25 30.22
C LEU A 246 8.63 19.80 30.43
N LEU A 247 9.56 18.86 30.57
CA LEU A 247 9.26 17.43 30.45
C LEU A 247 8.34 16.91 31.57
N LYS A 248 8.65 17.17 32.85
CA LYS A 248 7.81 16.72 33.96
C LYS A 248 6.41 17.37 33.94
N PRO A 249 6.26 18.71 33.79
CA PRO A 249 4.95 19.33 33.63
C PRO A 249 4.15 18.84 32.42
N LEU A 250 4.82 18.47 31.32
CA LEU A 250 4.18 17.87 30.14
C LEU A 250 3.62 16.48 30.45
N ALA A 251 4.36 15.63 31.16
CA ALA A 251 3.86 14.34 31.63
C ALA A 251 2.65 14.50 32.56
N ASP A 252 2.74 15.39 33.55
CA ASP A 252 1.66 15.64 34.51
C ASP A 252 0.40 16.21 33.82
N LEU A 253 0.57 17.00 32.75
CA LEU A 253 -0.52 17.52 31.92
C LEU A 253 -1.24 16.42 31.13
N VAL A 254 -0.48 15.55 30.43
CA VAL A 254 -1.12 14.50 29.60
C VAL A 254 -1.76 13.42 30.46
N GLN A 255 -1.17 13.08 31.61
CA GLN A 255 -1.78 12.17 32.59
C GLN A 255 -3.08 12.70 33.22
N ALA A 256 -3.29 14.01 33.22
CA ALA A 256 -4.48 14.62 33.81
C ALA A 256 -5.70 14.61 32.88
N TYR A 257 -5.53 14.35 31.58
CA TYR A 257 -6.63 14.30 30.63
C TYR A 257 -7.42 12.98 30.75
N PRO A 258 -8.76 13.01 30.93
CA PRO A 258 -9.53 11.79 31.17
C PRO A 258 -9.80 10.99 29.88
N THR A 259 -8.87 10.10 29.53
CA THR A 259 -9.03 9.04 28.52
C THR A 259 -9.03 7.64 29.19
N VAL A 260 -9.32 6.59 28.41
CA VAL A 260 -9.27 5.18 28.87
C VAL A 260 -8.81 4.23 27.74
N THR A 261 -9.55 4.13 26.63
CA THR A 261 -9.20 3.21 25.52
C THR A 261 -8.89 3.92 24.20
N SER A 262 -8.96 5.25 24.15
CA SER A 262 -8.79 5.99 22.89
C SER A 262 -7.34 6.04 22.42
N ASN A 263 -7.10 6.44 21.17
CA ASN A 263 -5.75 6.71 20.70
C ASN A 263 -4.99 7.78 21.53
N PHE A 264 -5.69 8.68 22.23
CA PHE A 264 -5.05 9.64 23.15
C PHE A 264 -4.33 8.90 24.29
N GLU A 265 -4.87 7.78 24.78
CA GLU A 265 -4.22 6.99 25.83
C GLU A 265 -2.91 6.38 25.34
N ALA A 266 -2.92 5.80 24.15
CA ALA A 266 -1.72 5.19 23.56
C ALA A 266 -0.57 6.20 23.42
N TRP A 267 -0.87 7.43 22.96
CA TRP A 267 0.11 8.53 22.90
C TRP A 267 0.51 9.05 24.29
N THR A 268 -0.43 9.13 25.24
CA THR A 268 -0.18 9.53 26.63
C THR A 268 0.79 8.55 27.31
N ALA A 269 0.53 7.23 27.23
CA ALA A 269 1.43 6.20 27.73
C ALA A 269 2.83 6.32 27.11
N ALA A 270 2.93 6.49 25.78
CA ALA A 270 4.21 6.65 25.08
C ALA A 270 4.99 7.90 25.52
N ALA A 271 4.33 9.05 25.60
CA ALA A 271 4.92 10.30 26.05
C ALA A 271 5.41 10.20 27.50
N VAL A 272 4.58 9.66 28.40
CA VAL A 272 4.88 9.53 29.83
C VAL A 272 6.02 8.54 30.07
N HIS A 273 6.03 7.39 29.38
CA HIS A 273 7.14 6.44 29.46
C HIS A 273 8.43 7.07 28.94
N GLY A 274 8.39 7.74 27.79
CA GLY A 274 9.56 8.41 27.20
C GLY A 274 10.11 9.53 28.10
N ILE A 275 9.24 10.36 28.70
CA ILE A 275 9.64 11.41 29.65
C ILE A 275 10.30 10.78 30.89
N GLY A 276 9.64 9.81 31.53
CA GLY A 276 10.20 9.11 32.68
C GLY A 276 11.52 8.40 32.35
N SER A 277 11.68 7.93 31.12
CA SER A 277 12.91 7.35 30.59
C SER A 277 14.04 8.37 30.42
N ALA A 278 13.74 9.57 29.93
CA ALA A 278 14.70 10.65 29.76
C ALA A 278 15.17 11.28 31.10
N ILE A 279 14.22 11.56 32.01
CA ILE A 279 14.51 12.24 33.30
C ILE A 279 14.77 11.25 34.46
N GLY A 280 14.58 9.94 34.24
CA GLY A 280 14.82 8.90 35.23
C GLY A 280 13.72 8.75 36.30
N ASP A 281 12.51 9.24 36.03
CA ASP A 281 11.34 9.05 36.89
C ASP A 281 10.79 7.62 36.70
N GLU A 282 10.95 6.78 37.73
CA GLU A 282 10.45 5.39 37.74
C GLU A 282 8.92 5.32 37.95
N GLY A 283 8.31 6.32 38.59
CA GLY A 283 6.87 6.38 38.80
C GLY A 283 6.12 6.56 37.48
N LEU A 284 6.55 7.52 36.66
CA LEU A 284 6.01 7.75 35.32
C LEU A 284 6.15 6.50 34.43
N ARG A 285 7.32 5.85 34.42
CA ARG A 285 7.55 4.64 33.62
C ARG A 285 6.65 3.48 34.03
N LYS A 286 6.50 3.22 35.35
CA LYS A 286 5.62 2.17 35.85
C LYS A 286 4.16 2.40 35.49
N TRP A 287 3.67 3.63 35.67
CA TRP A 287 2.31 4.01 35.30
C TRP A 287 2.02 3.72 33.82
N ALA A 288 2.93 4.11 32.91
CA ALA A 288 2.74 3.91 31.47
C ALA A 288 2.81 2.43 31.05
N LEU A 289 3.59 1.60 31.75
CA LEU A 289 3.64 0.15 31.51
C LEU A 289 2.37 -0.58 32.00
N GLU A 290 1.80 -0.14 33.12
CA GLU A 290 0.52 -0.64 33.64
C GLU A 290 -0.64 -0.27 32.69
N ASP A 291 -0.66 0.97 32.18
CA ASP A 291 -1.65 1.40 31.20
C ASP A 291 -1.50 0.69 29.85
N THR A 292 -0.27 0.52 29.34
CA THR A 292 -0.02 -0.27 28.12
C THR A 292 -0.58 -1.70 28.23
N GLU A 293 -0.46 -2.33 29.41
CA GLU A 293 -1.10 -3.62 29.68
C GLU A 293 -2.62 -3.55 29.66
N PHE A 294 -3.22 -2.49 30.18
CA PHE A 294 -4.65 -2.26 30.06
C PHE A 294 -5.08 -2.15 28.59
N LEU A 295 -4.39 -1.34 27.77
CA LEU A 295 -4.68 -1.14 26.35
C LEU A 295 -4.58 -2.45 25.54
N LEU A 296 -3.50 -3.24 25.71
CA LEU A 296 -3.35 -4.54 25.05
C LEU A 296 -4.42 -5.57 25.43
N ASN A 297 -5.07 -5.40 26.59
CA ASN A 297 -6.13 -6.26 27.09
C ASN A 297 -7.56 -5.72 26.82
N LYS A 298 -7.74 -4.43 26.50
CA LYS A 298 -9.05 -3.76 26.42
C LYS A 298 -9.30 -2.98 25.14
N ALA A 299 -8.31 -2.28 24.60
CA ALA A 299 -8.41 -1.50 23.38
C ALA A 299 -8.01 -2.30 22.12
N ARG A 300 -7.22 -3.38 22.29
CA ARG A 300 -6.93 -4.36 21.23
C ARG A 300 -8.04 -5.42 21.15
N MET A 301 -8.66 -5.53 19.98
CA MET A 301 -9.61 -6.57 19.59
C MET A 301 -8.96 -7.95 19.49
N SER A 302 -9.78 -9.01 19.48
CA SER A 302 -9.29 -10.41 19.49
C SER A 302 -8.36 -10.74 18.33
N ASP A 303 -8.65 -10.22 17.13
CA ASP A 303 -7.91 -10.34 15.87
C ASP A 303 -6.75 -9.34 15.71
N GLY A 304 -6.38 -8.63 16.78
CA GLY A 304 -5.29 -7.67 16.79
C GLY A 304 -5.67 -6.26 16.34
N TRP A 305 -6.91 -6.01 15.91
CA TRP A 305 -7.31 -4.67 15.54
C TRP A 305 -7.38 -3.70 16.72
N TRP A 306 -7.16 -2.41 16.43
CA TRP A 306 -7.46 -1.33 17.36
C TRP A 306 -8.95 -1.02 17.33
N TRP A 307 -9.59 -0.84 18.49
CA TRP A 307 -11.06 -0.84 18.56
C TRP A 307 -11.78 0.31 17.86
N GLU A 308 -11.08 1.42 17.56
CA GLU A 308 -11.62 2.56 16.80
C GLU A 308 -11.89 2.21 15.31
N GLY A 309 -11.55 0.99 14.88
CA GLY A 309 -12.05 0.36 13.65
C GLY A 309 -11.42 0.83 12.34
N ALA A 310 -11.05 2.10 12.24
CA ALA A 310 -10.40 2.64 11.05
C ALA A 310 -8.90 2.29 10.98
N ALA A 311 -8.41 1.95 9.78
CA ALA A 311 -7.00 1.61 9.55
C ALA A 311 -6.03 2.79 9.84
N SER A 312 -6.50 4.02 9.64
CA SER A 312 -5.82 5.26 10.03
C SER A 312 -5.49 5.28 11.52
N TYR A 313 -6.52 5.07 12.36
CA TYR A 313 -6.41 5.05 13.82
C TYR A 313 -5.68 3.82 14.35
N HIS A 314 -5.80 2.66 13.69
CA HIS A 314 -4.97 1.49 13.99
C HIS A 314 -3.48 1.84 13.89
N VAL A 315 -3.02 2.34 12.73
CA VAL A 315 -1.60 2.66 12.54
C VAL A 315 -1.14 3.76 13.49
N TYR A 316 -2.01 4.76 13.74
CA TYR A 316 -1.69 5.88 14.61
C TYR A 316 -1.52 5.48 16.09
N ALA A 317 -2.42 4.64 16.63
CA ALA A 317 -2.25 4.10 17.98
C ALA A 317 -1.05 3.14 18.07
N LEU A 318 -0.82 2.34 17.02
CA LEU A 318 0.32 1.41 16.96
C LEU A 318 1.67 2.13 16.95
N GLN A 319 1.79 3.29 16.29
CA GLN A 319 2.98 4.14 16.31
C GLN A 319 3.38 4.54 17.75
N ALA A 320 2.41 4.90 18.58
CA ALA A 320 2.64 5.27 19.97
C ALA A 320 3.11 4.06 20.80
N LEU A 321 2.36 2.95 20.74
CA LEU A 321 2.69 1.72 21.47
C LEU A 321 4.06 1.15 21.07
N THR A 322 4.45 1.27 19.80
CA THR A 322 5.78 0.84 19.33
C THR A 322 6.89 1.79 19.79
N SER A 323 6.64 3.09 19.88
CA SER A 323 7.59 4.04 20.49
C SER A 323 7.85 3.71 21.96
N LEU A 324 6.79 3.41 22.73
CA LEU A 324 6.91 2.93 24.11
C LEU A 324 7.67 1.59 24.18
N ALA A 325 7.35 0.63 23.31
CA ALA A 325 8.01 -0.68 23.29
C ALA A 325 9.52 -0.56 23.05
N ILE A 326 9.96 0.34 22.16
CA ILE A 326 11.37 0.64 21.92
C ILE A 326 12.03 1.18 23.19
N SER A 327 11.42 2.17 23.86
CA SER A 327 11.98 2.76 25.08
C SER A 327 12.05 1.77 26.24
N SER A 328 10.97 1.01 26.47
CA SER A 328 10.87 -0.05 27.48
C SER A 328 11.94 -1.13 27.28
N ARG A 329 12.18 -1.55 26.03
CA ARG A 329 13.21 -2.53 25.69
C ARG A 329 14.63 -1.97 25.88
N ASN A 330 14.91 -0.75 25.42
CA ASN A 330 16.23 -0.13 25.55
C ASN A 330 16.67 0.04 27.02
N LEU A 331 15.71 0.19 27.95
CA LEU A 331 15.94 0.21 29.39
C LEU A 331 15.97 -1.18 30.05
N GLY A 332 15.67 -2.25 29.32
CA GLY A 332 15.60 -3.62 29.84
C GLY A 332 14.41 -3.88 30.78
N GLU A 333 13.36 -3.06 30.72
CA GLU A 333 12.18 -3.20 31.59
C GLU A 333 11.25 -4.30 31.09
N ARG A 334 10.89 -4.21 29.80
CA ARG A 334 10.03 -5.17 29.13
C ARG A 334 10.25 -5.17 27.63
N ASP A 335 10.32 -6.37 27.06
CA ASP A 335 10.23 -6.60 25.62
C ASP A 335 8.80 -6.96 25.24
N TYR A 336 8.15 -6.14 24.40
CA TYR A 336 6.80 -6.40 23.90
C TYR A 336 6.78 -7.20 22.58
N THR A 337 7.91 -7.39 21.88
CA THR A 337 7.91 -8.09 20.58
C THR A 337 7.67 -9.60 20.73
N VAL A 338 7.98 -10.15 21.91
CA VAL A 338 7.64 -11.54 22.28
C VAL A 338 6.19 -11.71 22.73
N ASP A 339 5.41 -10.63 22.82
CA ASP A 339 4.00 -10.65 23.20
C ASP A 339 3.11 -10.79 21.95
N GLU A 340 2.44 -11.93 21.81
CA GLU A 340 1.60 -12.21 20.63
C GLU A 340 0.43 -11.22 20.52
N ARG A 341 -0.01 -10.56 21.61
CA ARG A 341 -1.02 -9.49 21.54
C ARG A 341 -0.49 -8.31 20.74
N PHE A 342 0.73 -7.85 21.05
CA PHE A 342 1.38 -6.72 20.40
C PHE A 342 1.85 -7.05 18.98
N ARG A 343 2.34 -8.27 18.76
CA ARG A 343 2.62 -8.80 17.42
C ARG A 343 1.39 -8.84 16.52
N SER A 344 0.23 -9.29 17.07
CA SER A 344 -1.01 -9.41 16.30
C SER A 344 -1.44 -8.08 15.67
N MET A 345 -1.24 -6.96 16.38
CA MET A 345 -1.54 -5.60 15.89
C MET A 345 -0.74 -5.30 14.62
N HIS A 346 0.58 -5.50 14.65
CA HIS A 346 1.42 -5.30 13.47
C HIS A 346 0.99 -6.16 12.27
N THR A 347 0.62 -7.42 12.52
CA THR A 347 0.34 -8.37 11.43
C THR A 347 -1.07 -8.27 10.83
N THR A 348 -2.06 -7.73 11.55
CA THR A 348 -3.48 -7.83 11.15
C THR A 348 -3.83 -7.01 9.89
N LEU A 349 -3.10 -5.93 9.62
CA LEU A 349 -3.31 -5.09 8.43
C LEU A 349 -2.93 -5.77 7.10
N LEU A 350 -1.96 -6.70 7.10
CA LEU A 350 -1.48 -7.35 5.88
C LEU A 350 -2.56 -8.16 5.12
N PRO A 351 -3.34 -9.06 5.77
CA PRO A 351 -4.46 -9.74 5.13
C PRO A 351 -5.68 -8.85 4.89
N TYR A 352 -5.66 -7.59 5.31
CA TYR A 352 -6.72 -6.60 5.08
C TYR A 352 -6.51 -5.79 3.78
N LEU A 353 -5.26 -5.66 3.31
CA LEU A 353 -4.91 -4.90 2.11
C LEU A 353 -5.60 -5.39 0.82
N TYR A 354 -5.98 -4.48 -0.06
CA TYR A 354 -6.39 -4.82 -1.43
C TYR A 354 -5.21 -5.41 -2.24
N PRO A 355 -5.48 -6.12 -3.37
CA PRO A 355 -4.44 -6.75 -4.20
C PRO A 355 -3.31 -5.83 -4.67
N ASP A 356 -3.55 -4.51 -4.77
CA ASP A 356 -2.55 -3.50 -5.14
C ASP A 356 -1.89 -2.80 -3.93
N LEU A 357 -2.07 -3.39 -2.75
CA LEU A 357 -1.65 -2.90 -1.43
C LEU A 357 -2.29 -1.58 -0.98
N THR A 358 -3.42 -1.19 -1.58
CA THR A 358 -4.28 -0.14 -1.03
C THR A 358 -4.88 -0.58 0.31
N ILE A 359 -4.79 0.30 1.31
CA ILE A 359 -5.47 0.15 2.59
C ILE A 359 -6.89 0.70 2.40
N PRO A 360 -7.96 -0.04 2.74
CA PRO A 360 -9.34 0.45 2.66
C PRO A 360 -9.53 1.80 3.38
N ALA A 361 -10.34 2.68 2.81
CA ALA A 361 -10.61 4.02 3.36
C ALA A 361 -11.65 4.04 4.51
N ALA A 362 -11.98 2.85 5.04
CA ALA A 362 -13.03 2.58 6.02
C ALA A 362 -13.12 3.58 7.18
N GLY A 363 -14.34 4.12 7.40
CA GLY A 363 -14.64 5.04 8.49
C GLY A 363 -13.90 6.38 8.35
N ASP A 364 -13.40 6.93 9.45
CA ASP A 364 -12.46 8.08 9.46
C ASP A 364 -11.06 7.70 8.89
N GLY A 365 -11.03 6.81 7.90
CA GLY A 365 -9.89 6.46 7.06
C GLY A 365 -9.38 7.60 6.18
N GLY A 366 -10.05 8.75 6.11
CA GLY A 366 -9.40 10.02 5.76
C GLY A 366 -8.73 10.06 4.39
N THR A 367 -7.38 10.15 4.37
CA THR A 367 -6.53 10.13 3.15
C THR A 367 -6.05 8.73 2.74
N TRP A 368 -6.45 7.70 3.49
CA TRP A 368 -6.25 6.28 3.19
C TRP A 368 -7.27 5.88 2.09
N GLY A 369 -7.14 4.67 1.52
CA GLY A 369 -7.55 4.44 0.12
C GLY A 369 -6.43 4.74 -0.89
N ARG A 370 -5.19 4.93 -0.41
CA ARG A 370 -3.96 5.00 -1.21
C ARG A 370 -3.10 3.74 -0.95
N ARG A 371 -2.33 3.31 -1.97
CA ARG A 371 -1.38 2.20 -1.87
C ARG A 371 -0.36 2.43 -0.75
N PHE A 372 -0.24 1.48 0.18
CA PHE A 372 0.85 1.31 1.15
C PHE A 372 1.42 2.63 1.69
N GLY A 373 0.63 3.41 2.44
CA GLY A 373 0.96 4.80 2.82
C GLY A 373 2.23 4.95 3.70
N PRO A 374 2.89 6.13 3.74
CA PRO A 374 4.18 6.33 4.41
C PRO A 374 4.21 5.87 5.87
N SER A 375 3.16 6.15 6.66
CA SER A 375 3.05 5.71 8.06
C SER A 375 3.01 4.17 8.19
N PHE A 376 2.40 3.48 7.22
CA PHE A 376 2.38 2.02 7.21
C PHE A 376 3.72 1.44 6.73
N SER A 377 4.42 2.07 5.78
CA SER A 377 5.81 1.70 5.42
C SER A 377 6.73 1.77 6.64
N ALA A 378 6.67 2.87 7.39
CA ALA A 378 7.47 3.09 8.60
C ALA A 378 7.22 2.00 9.66
N MET A 379 5.95 1.62 9.90
CA MET A 379 5.62 0.49 10.78
C MET A 379 6.09 -0.86 10.21
N ALA A 380 5.93 -1.09 8.91
CA ALA A 380 6.31 -2.35 8.28
C ALA A 380 7.83 -2.56 8.26
N GLU A 381 8.64 -1.51 8.17
CA GLU A 381 10.11 -1.57 8.30
C GLU A 381 10.54 -2.11 9.66
N TRP A 382 10.04 -1.49 10.74
CA TRP A 382 10.30 -1.93 12.10
C TRP A 382 9.74 -3.35 12.35
N ALA A 383 8.51 -3.62 11.93
CA ALA A 383 7.87 -4.92 12.09
C ALA A 383 8.58 -6.03 11.27
N TYR A 384 9.17 -5.71 10.13
CA TYR A 384 9.98 -6.67 9.38
C TYR A 384 11.31 -6.95 10.08
N ALA A 385 12.01 -5.92 10.56
CA ALA A 385 13.26 -6.07 11.30
C ALA A 385 13.10 -6.94 12.56
N GLU A 386 11.98 -6.78 13.28
CA GLU A 386 11.69 -7.53 14.50
C GLU A 386 11.14 -8.95 14.26
N TYR A 387 10.16 -9.10 13.35
CA TYR A 387 9.43 -10.37 13.19
C TYR A 387 9.90 -11.23 12.01
N GLY A 388 10.73 -10.69 11.11
CA GLY A 388 11.21 -11.39 9.92
C GLY A 388 10.11 -11.87 8.96
N SER A 389 8.88 -11.33 9.08
CA SER A 389 7.74 -11.85 8.33
C SER A 389 7.88 -11.56 6.84
N ARG A 390 7.75 -12.61 6.03
CA ARG A 390 7.78 -12.55 4.57
C ARG A 390 6.78 -11.53 4.03
N ASP A 391 5.61 -11.40 4.66
CA ASP A 391 4.55 -10.52 4.17
C ASP A 391 4.90 -9.03 4.31
N PHE A 392 5.61 -8.63 5.38
CA PHE A 392 6.14 -7.26 5.50
C PHE A 392 7.25 -7.03 4.46
N ALA A 393 8.21 -7.94 4.33
CA ALA A 393 9.27 -7.84 3.32
C ALA A 393 8.71 -7.71 1.90
N THR A 394 7.69 -8.49 1.58
CA THR A 394 7.00 -8.41 0.29
C THR A 394 6.27 -7.07 0.12
N GLY A 395 5.58 -6.58 1.15
CA GLY A 395 4.93 -5.27 1.10
C GLY A 395 5.91 -4.11 0.90
N LEU A 396 7.01 -4.11 1.64
CA LEU A 396 8.11 -3.13 1.53
C LEU A 396 8.82 -3.22 0.18
N SER A 397 9.20 -4.43 -0.26
CA SER A 397 9.80 -4.67 -1.57
C SER A 397 8.89 -4.13 -2.69
N TYR A 398 7.57 -4.34 -2.59
CA TYR A 398 6.63 -3.78 -3.55
C TYR A 398 6.58 -2.24 -3.48
N ALA A 399 6.51 -1.66 -2.28
CA ALA A 399 6.46 -0.22 -2.11
C ALA A 399 7.69 0.50 -2.70
N TYR A 400 8.89 -0.04 -2.48
CA TYR A 400 10.12 0.58 -2.96
C TYR A 400 10.44 0.21 -4.42
N ASN A 401 10.40 -1.08 -4.78
CA ASN A 401 10.85 -1.55 -6.10
C ASN A 401 9.77 -1.44 -7.19
N ASN A 402 8.48 -1.53 -6.84
CA ASN A 402 7.39 -1.55 -7.83
C ASN A 402 6.57 -0.26 -7.87
N LEU A 403 6.34 0.40 -6.73
CA LEU A 403 5.74 1.74 -6.69
C LEU A 403 6.78 2.87 -6.81
N GLY A 404 8.07 2.52 -6.96
CA GLY A 404 9.17 3.47 -7.15
C GLY A 404 9.41 4.41 -5.97
N ARG A 405 8.91 4.08 -4.76
CA ARG A 405 9.04 4.98 -3.62
C ARG A 405 10.48 4.96 -3.10
N PRO A 406 11.05 6.12 -2.75
CA PRO A 406 12.33 6.14 -2.08
C PRO A 406 12.19 5.49 -0.69
N ARG A 407 13.15 4.62 -0.34
CA ARG A 407 13.32 4.08 1.01
C ARG A 407 14.00 5.13 1.89
N SER A 408 13.25 6.18 2.20
CA SER A 408 13.77 7.42 2.78
C SER A 408 12.94 7.93 3.96
N ASP A 409 12.46 7.05 4.83
CA ASP A 409 11.78 7.43 6.07
C ASP A 409 12.67 7.18 7.31
N ARG A 410 12.36 7.91 8.40
CA ARG A 410 13.16 7.88 9.64
C ARG A 410 13.13 6.51 10.34
N TRP A 411 12.09 5.71 10.12
CA TRP A 411 11.95 4.38 10.73
C TRP A 411 12.74 3.32 9.94
N ALA A 412 12.69 3.34 8.60
CA ALA A 412 13.59 2.56 7.74
C ALA A 412 15.06 2.84 8.11
N LEU A 413 15.42 4.12 8.25
CA LEU A 413 16.77 4.54 8.57
C LEU A 413 17.26 4.01 9.93
N ARG A 414 16.50 4.24 11.02
CA ARG A 414 16.90 3.87 12.40
C ARG A 414 16.69 2.39 12.69
N PHE A 415 15.57 1.81 12.27
CA PHE A 415 15.09 0.51 12.75
C PHE A 415 14.89 -0.54 11.64
N GLY A 416 14.86 -0.15 10.37
CA GLY A 416 14.78 -1.09 9.25
C GLY A 416 16.01 -1.99 9.11
N VAL A 417 15.96 -2.92 8.17
CA VAL A 417 17.08 -3.81 7.82
C VAL A 417 17.98 -3.22 6.72
N ASP A 418 19.23 -3.68 6.62
CA ASP A 418 20.16 -3.15 5.61
C ASP A 418 19.73 -3.52 4.17
N SER A 419 19.20 -4.73 3.96
CA SER A 419 18.68 -5.19 2.66
C SER A 419 17.34 -5.91 2.81
N LEU A 420 16.44 -5.66 1.84
CA LEU A 420 15.16 -6.37 1.73
C LEU A 420 15.29 -7.50 0.69
N PRO A 421 14.74 -8.69 0.93
CA PRO A 421 14.72 -9.75 -0.06
C PRO A 421 13.85 -9.35 -1.25
N SER A 422 14.32 -9.62 -2.48
CA SER A 422 13.50 -9.47 -3.68
C SER A 422 12.41 -10.53 -3.68
N LEU A 423 11.16 -10.11 -3.47
CA LEU A 423 10.00 -10.98 -3.34
C LEU A 423 8.87 -10.53 -4.28
N SER A 424 8.16 -11.51 -4.86
CA SER A 424 6.88 -11.29 -5.53
C SER A 424 5.77 -10.93 -4.52
N GLY A 425 4.68 -10.33 -5.03
CA GLY A 425 3.58 -9.77 -4.23
C GLY A 425 2.92 -10.75 -3.24
N PRO A 426 2.29 -10.24 -2.17
CA PRO A 426 1.98 -11.06 -0.99
C PRO A 426 0.69 -11.82 -1.26
N ARG A 427 0.73 -13.15 -1.35
CA ARG A 427 -0.48 -13.96 -1.60
C ARG A 427 -1.39 -13.97 -0.38
N GLN A 428 -2.36 -13.05 -0.34
CA GLN A 428 -3.37 -12.99 0.71
C GLN A 428 -4.61 -13.81 0.31
N PRO A 429 -5.08 -14.77 1.16
CA PRO A 429 -6.33 -15.50 0.94
C PRO A 429 -7.54 -14.61 1.25
N SER A 430 -8.77 -15.10 1.04
CA SER A 430 -9.94 -14.46 1.67
C SER A 430 -9.83 -14.57 3.20
N ALA A 431 -10.17 -13.52 3.94
CA ALA A 431 -9.96 -13.42 5.37
C ALA A 431 -11.15 -12.77 6.08
N THR A 432 -11.37 -13.10 7.35
CA THR A 432 -12.36 -12.45 8.20
C THR A 432 -11.72 -11.96 9.50
N PHE A 433 -12.09 -10.76 9.90
CA PHE A 433 -11.63 -10.06 11.08
C PHE A 433 -12.78 -10.06 12.07
N GLY A 434 -12.82 -11.04 12.97
CA GLY A 434 -13.99 -11.28 13.84
C GLY A 434 -14.12 -10.30 15.01
N GLY A 435 -13.06 -9.57 15.35
CA GLY A 435 -13.06 -8.52 16.36
C GLY A 435 -13.43 -7.16 15.78
N LEU A 436 -12.85 -6.81 14.62
CA LEU A 436 -13.25 -5.66 13.81
C LEU A 436 -14.69 -5.82 13.29
N GLY A 437 -15.02 -7.03 12.85
CA GLY A 437 -16.29 -7.44 12.24
C GLY A 437 -16.35 -7.16 10.74
N GLU A 438 -15.30 -7.55 10.01
CA GLU A 438 -15.22 -7.34 8.56
C GLU A 438 -14.72 -8.59 7.85
N THR A 439 -14.99 -8.68 6.54
CA THR A 439 -14.55 -9.81 5.72
C THR A 439 -14.07 -9.33 4.35
N VAL A 440 -12.88 -9.78 3.95
CA VAL A 440 -12.32 -9.54 2.62
C VAL A 440 -12.36 -10.82 1.81
N LEU A 441 -13.17 -10.85 0.75
CA LEU A 441 -13.17 -11.92 -0.26
C LEU A 441 -12.13 -11.61 -1.34
N ARG A 442 -11.47 -12.65 -1.85
CA ARG A 442 -10.48 -12.57 -2.93
C ARG A 442 -10.66 -13.74 -3.89
N SER A 443 -10.57 -13.47 -5.19
CA SER A 443 -10.67 -14.49 -6.24
C SER A 443 -9.47 -15.46 -6.21
N SER A 444 -9.63 -16.66 -6.76
CA SER A 444 -8.60 -17.71 -6.77
C SER A 444 -7.55 -17.49 -7.86
N ASN A 445 -7.91 -16.76 -8.91
CA ASN A 445 -6.98 -16.19 -9.88
C ASN A 445 -6.26 -14.91 -9.38
N ALA A 446 -6.44 -14.50 -8.11
CA ALA A 446 -5.69 -13.41 -7.48
C ALA A 446 -4.20 -13.78 -7.29
N GLN A 447 -3.47 -13.82 -8.42
CA GLN A 447 -2.03 -13.67 -8.40
C GLN A 447 -1.73 -12.22 -8.06
N ASN A 448 -1.11 -11.99 -6.91
CA ASN A 448 -0.63 -10.67 -6.58
C ASN A 448 0.69 -10.40 -7.31
N LEU A 449 0.62 -9.40 -8.20
CA LEU A 449 1.71 -8.52 -8.61
C LEU A 449 2.91 -9.19 -9.29
N VAL A 450 2.81 -9.27 -10.62
CA VAL A 450 3.90 -9.35 -11.61
C VAL A 450 3.70 -8.13 -12.54
N PRO A 451 4.75 -7.42 -13.00
CA PRO A 451 4.69 -5.95 -13.08
C PRO A 451 4.06 -5.32 -14.35
N ASN A 452 3.67 -4.04 -14.21
CA ASN A 452 3.54 -3.06 -15.30
C ASN A 452 4.33 -1.78 -14.94
N PRO A 453 5.51 -1.50 -15.51
CA PRO A 453 6.41 -0.45 -14.99
C PRO A 453 6.27 0.98 -15.55
N ARG A 454 5.38 1.29 -16.51
CA ARG A 454 5.40 2.61 -17.20
C ARG A 454 4.03 3.19 -17.55
N PHE A 455 3.30 3.67 -16.55
CA PHE A 455 2.22 4.65 -16.73
C PHE A 455 2.26 5.69 -15.59
N GLU A 456 3.18 6.66 -15.71
CA GLU A 456 3.06 8.09 -15.30
C GLU A 456 4.42 8.81 -15.32
N GLU A 457 5.01 8.98 -16.51
CA GLU A 457 6.06 9.99 -16.74
C GLU A 457 5.74 10.77 -18.01
N LYS A 458 5.03 11.90 -17.85
CA LYS A 458 4.88 12.90 -18.90
C LYS A 458 4.65 14.30 -18.32
N SER A 459 5.69 14.87 -17.71
CA SER A 459 5.74 16.29 -17.37
C SER A 459 7.20 16.75 -17.15
N LEU A 460 7.59 17.90 -17.74
CA LEU A 460 8.83 18.68 -17.52
C LEU A 460 10.16 18.07 -18.08
N THR A 461 11.15 18.78 -18.67
CA THR A 461 11.32 20.21 -19.08
C THR A 461 12.49 20.42 -20.08
N ASP A 462 12.23 21.14 -21.19
CA ASP A 462 13.03 22.13 -21.99
C ASP A 462 14.55 21.99 -22.39
N ALA A 463 15.00 22.84 -23.35
CA ALA A 463 16.14 22.64 -24.27
C ALA A 463 17.25 23.74 -24.29
N SER A 464 18.39 23.52 -25.00
CA SER A 464 19.10 24.56 -25.82
C SER A 464 20.38 24.16 -26.62
N LYS A 465 20.36 24.38 -27.96
CA LYS A 465 21.44 24.77 -28.94
C LYS A 465 22.62 23.82 -29.35
N PRO A 466 22.81 23.54 -30.66
CA PRO A 466 24.05 23.01 -31.27
C PRO A 466 24.89 24.08 -32.03
N ALA A 467 26.07 23.70 -32.55
CA ALA A 467 27.02 24.58 -33.26
C ALA A 467 27.59 23.96 -34.56
N PHE A 468 27.55 24.71 -35.67
CA PHE A 468 27.83 24.23 -37.04
C PHE A 468 29.33 24.06 -37.38
N TRP A 469 29.63 23.10 -38.26
CA TRP A 469 30.94 22.91 -38.91
C TRP A 469 30.95 23.37 -40.38
N GLN A 470 32.14 23.64 -40.93
CA GLN A 470 32.34 23.88 -42.38
C GLN A 470 33.42 22.94 -42.96
N GLN A 471 33.29 22.71 -44.26
CA GLN A 471 33.86 21.61 -45.03
C GLN A 471 35.41 21.59 -45.08
N GLY A 472 36.00 20.40 -44.96
CA GLY A 472 37.41 20.12 -45.20
C GLY A 472 37.60 18.89 -46.11
N ASP A 473 38.73 18.81 -46.80
CA ASP A 473 39.04 17.94 -47.95
C ASP A 473 39.10 16.41 -47.72
N GLY A 474 38.51 15.89 -46.64
CA GLY A 474 38.53 14.47 -46.28
C GLY A 474 39.86 14.00 -45.65
N SER A 475 40.84 14.88 -45.43
CA SER A 475 42.04 14.58 -44.65
C SER A 475 41.84 14.75 -43.13
N THR A 476 40.82 15.50 -42.71
CA THR A 476 40.49 15.78 -41.31
C THR A 476 39.66 14.65 -40.69
N TRP A 477 40.22 14.02 -39.64
CA TRP A 477 39.53 13.02 -38.81
C TRP A 477 39.20 13.62 -37.45
N GLN A 478 37.93 13.62 -37.05
CA GLN A 478 37.56 13.86 -35.65
C GLN A 478 37.55 12.53 -34.89
N LYS A 479 38.25 12.49 -33.75
CA LYS A 479 38.32 11.34 -32.85
C LYS A 479 37.48 11.64 -31.61
N PHE A 480 36.41 10.90 -31.42
CA PHE A 480 35.55 10.92 -30.25
C PHE A 480 36.04 9.82 -29.29
N PRO A 481 36.61 10.15 -28.11
CA PRO A 481 36.94 9.16 -27.11
C PRO A 481 35.65 8.58 -26.52
N LEU A 482 35.63 7.27 -26.26
CA LEU A 482 34.62 6.63 -25.44
C LEU A 482 35.18 6.50 -24.03
N ASP A 483 34.44 6.97 -23.04
CA ASP A 483 34.85 7.32 -21.67
C ASP A 483 35.19 6.14 -20.74
N GLY A 484 35.60 5.00 -21.30
CA GLY A 484 35.86 3.77 -20.57
C GLY A 484 34.64 2.86 -20.48
N THR A 485 33.43 3.42 -20.58
CA THR A 485 32.16 2.70 -20.57
C THR A 485 31.96 1.88 -21.85
N ARG A 486 31.40 0.67 -21.74
CA ARG A 486 31.27 -0.26 -22.87
C ARG A 486 29.97 -0.04 -23.64
N ILE A 487 29.98 0.93 -24.54
CA ILE A 487 28.86 1.23 -25.44
C ILE A 487 28.76 0.12 -26.51
N PRO A 488 27.61 -0.57 -26.69
CA PRO A 488 27.45 -1.65 -27.67
C PRO A 488 26.92 -1.17 -29.04
N HIS A 489 26.19 -0.07 -29.07
CA HIS A 489 25.64 0.55 -30.28
C HIS A 489 25.78 2.07 -30.19
N VAL A 490 26.15 2.70 -31.31
CA VAL A 490 26.06 4.16 -31.47
C VAL A 490 25.24 4.46 -32.71
N THR A 491 24.32 5.40 -32.62
CA THR A 491 23.68 5.97 -33.80
C THR A 491 24.45 7.20 -34.25
N LEU A 492 24.84 7.18 -35.53
CA LEU A 492 25.38 8.33 -36.23
C LEU A 492 24.23 8.99 -37.00
N GLN A 493 23.89 10.21 -36.60
CA GLN A 493 22.95 11.07 -37.30
C GLN A 493 23.73 12.20 -37.98
N ALA A 494 23.41 12.50 -39.24
CA ALA A 494 24.05 13.56 -39.99
C ALA A 494 23.03 14.34 -40.83
N MET A 495 23.04 15.66 -40.69
CA MET A 495 22.36 16.59 -41.60
C MET A 495 23.36 17.10 -42.63
N ALA A 496 23.07 16.88 -43.91
CA ALA A 496 24.05 17.09 -44.97
C ALA A 496 23.39 17.29 -46.34
N LYS A 497 24.07 17.98 -47.25
CA LYS A 497 23.63 18.27 -48.62
C LYS A 497 24.68 17.82 -49.62
N GLY A 498 24.26 17.11 -50.66
CA GLY A 498 25.15 16.57 -51.69
C GLY A 498 25.09 15.04 -51.76
N LYS A 499 26.16 14.41 -52.27
CA LYS A 499 26.29 12.94 -52.33
C LYS A 499 27.67 12.49 -51.87
N GLY A 500 27.69 11.64 -50.84
CA GLY A 500 28.93 11.17 -50.21
C GLY A 500 28.68 10.09 -49.16
N SER A 501 29.64 9.90 -48.25
CA SER A 501 29.48 9.07 -47.05
C SER A 501 30.21 9.65 -45.85
N ILE A 502 29.84 9.20 -44.65
CA ILE A 502 30.61 9.39 -43.42
C ILE A 502 31.07 8.02 -42.93
N GLU A 503 32.39 7.81 -42.93
CA GLU A 503 33.05 6.61 -42.42
C GLU A 503 33.25 6.73 -40.91
N ALA A 504 32.81 5.74 -40.15
CA ALA A 504 33.05 5.59 -38.72
C ALA A 504 34.04 4.44 -38.47
N VAL A 505 35.23 4.76 -37.97
CA VAL A 505 36.31 3.79 -37.67
C VAL A 505 36.44 3.62 -36.16
N PHE A 506 36.16 2.42 -35.67
CA PHE A 506 36.24 2.06 -34.25
C PHE A 506 37.66 1.64 -33.88
N LEU A 507 38.23 2.26 -32.84
CA LEU A 507 39.61 2.08 -32.41
C LEU A 507 39.73 1.51 -31.00
N SER A 508 40.67 0.58 -30.79
CA SER A 508 41.06 0.10 -29.47
C SER A 508 41.80 1.18 -28.65
N GLU A 509 42.07 0.89 -27.38
CA GLU A 509 42.88 1.75 -26.50
C GLU A 509 44.31 1.99 -27.03
N HIS A 510 44.84 1.02 -27.80
CA HIS A 510 46.13 1.09 -28.49
C HIS A 510 46.04 1.78 -29.87
N GLY A 511 44.85 2.26 -30.26
CA GLY A 511 44.62 2.96 -31.53
C GLY A 511 44.49 2.05 -32.76
N TRP A 512 44.34 0.74 -32.58
CA TRP A 512 44.14 -0.21 -33.70
C TRP A 512 42.69 -0.23 -34.13
N GLU A 513 42.43 -0.36 -35.44
CA GLU A 513 41.08 -0.53 -35.97
C GLU A 513 40.49 -1.89 -35.55
N VAL A 514 39.40 -1.84 -34.79
CA VAL A 514 38.64 -3.02 -34.32
C VAL A 514 37.31 -3.21 -35.06
N GLY A 515 36.92 -2.23 -35.88
CA GLY A 515 35.82 -2.33 -36.82
C GLY A 515 35.57 -1.02 -37.56
N ARG A 516 34.68 -1.06 -38.55
CA ARG A 516 34.31 0.11 -39.36
C ARG A 516 32.85 0.00 -39.79
N SER A 517 32.19 1.15 -39.88
CA SER A 517 30.86 1.31 -40.47
C SER A 517 30.85 2.57 -41.36
N SER A 518 29.85 2.71 -42.24
CA SER A 518 29.75 3.83 -43.17
C SER A 518 28.30 4.22 -43.42
N LEU A 519 28.00 5.50 -43.23
CA LEU A 519 26.70 6.12 -43.51
C LEU A 519 26.73 6.77 -44.90
N THR A 520 25.94 6.25 -45.83
CA THR A 520 25.79 6.85 -47.17
C THR A 520 24.83 8.04 -47.12
N ILE A 521 25.23 9.16 -47.74
CA ILE A 521 24.45 10.40 -47.81
C ILE A 521 24.04 10.67 -49.26
N ASP A 522 22.73 10.75 -49.47
CA ASP A 522 22.09 11.04 -50.76
C ASP A 522 20.91 12.03 -50.63
N GLY A 523 20.82 12.76 -49.52
CA GLY A 523 19.75 13.70 -49.20
C GLY A 523 19.94 14.39 -47.84
N ALA A 524 19.01 15.28 -47.47
CA ALA A 524 19.18 16.31 -46.44
C ALA A 524 19.48 15.82 -45.01
N ALA A 525 18.99 14.64 -44.61
CA ALA A 525 19.23 14.05 -43.29
C ALA A 525 19.28 12.52 -43.38
N ARG A 526 20.23 11.91 -42.68
CA ARG A 526 20.43 10.46 -42.61
C ARG A 526 20.84 10.04 -41.20
N GLU A 527 20.42 8.86 -40.81
CA GLU A 527 20.64 8.28 -39.48
C GLU A 527 20.92 6.80 -39.64
N GLN A 528 21.90 6.29 -38.89
CA GLN A 528 22.23 4.86 -38.89
C GLN A 528 22.82 4.43 -37.55
N GLY A 529 22.16 3.45 -36.93
CA GLY A 529 22.71 2.66 -35.84
C GLY A 529 23.89 1.80 -36.30
N MET A 530 24.96 1.78 -35.52
CA MET A 530 26.22 1.09 -35.80
C MET A 530 26.64 0.26 -34.58
N ASP A 531 26.84 -1.04 -34.80
CA ASP A 531 27.38 -1.95 -33.78
C ASP A 531 28.82 -1.54 -33.42
N VAL A 532 29.08 -1.30 -32.14
CA VAL A 532 30.41 -0.95 -31.62
C VAL A 532 31.18 -2.22 -31.26
N PRO A 533 32.36 -2.48 -31.85
CA PRO A 533 33.16 -3.64 -31.51
C PRO A 533 33.62 -3.63 -30.03
N PRO A 534 33.70 -4.80 -29.37
CA PRO A 534 34.35 -4.94 -28.07
C PRO A 534 35.75 -4.28 -28.02
N TRP A 535 36.04 -3.64 -26.88
CA TRP A 535 37.30 -2.92 -26.61
C TRP A 535 37.53 -1.63 -27.42
N THR A 536 36.53 -1.13 -28.14
CA THR A 536 36.55 0.24 -28.69
C THR A 536 36.71 1.26 -27.56
N ARG A 537 37.72 2.13 -27.66
CA ARG A 537 37.94 3.31 -26.79
C ARG A 537 37.82 4.63 -27.53
N ALA A 538 37.67 4.62 -28.85
CA ALA A 538 37.37 5.82 -29.62
C ALA A 538 36.71 5.48 -30.96
N VAL A 539 35.89 6.40 -31.46
CA VAL A 539 35.39 6.40 -32.83
C VAL A 539 36.05 7.53 -33.60
N LYS A 540 36.47 7.28 -34.83
CA LYS A 540 36.98 8.30 -35.76
C LYS A 540 35.99 8.48 -36.90
N LEU A 541 35.51 9.70 -37.11
CA LEU A 541 34.64 10.05 -38.25
C LEU A 541 35.43 10.73 -39.37
N SER A 542 35.14 10.39 -40.63
CA SER A 542 35.67 11.03 -41.83
C SER A 542 34.61 11.12 -42.93
N VAL A 543 34.46 12.31 -43.51
CA VAL A 543 33.53 12.58 -44.61
C VAL A 543 34.21 12.30 -45.96
N ARG A 544 33.49 11.70 -46.91
CA ARG A 544 33.97 11.32 -48.25
C ARG A 544 32.95 11.75 -49.32
N GLY A 545 33.43 12.28 -50.44
CA GLY A 545 32.58 12.66 -51.58
C GLY A 545 32.17 14.13 -51.60
N ASP A 546 31.31 14.50 -52.55
CA ASP A 546 30.86 15.89 -52.77
C ASP A 546 29.63 16.16 -51.90
N VAL A 547 29.87 16.29 -50.59
CA VAL A 547 28.87 16.46 -49.56
C VAL A 547 29.31 17.53 -48.56
N THR A 548 28.44 18.50 -48.32
CA THR A 548 28.56 19.50 -47.26
C THR A 548 27.75 19.00 -46.07
N VAL A 549 28.37 18.87 -44.90
CA VAL A 549 27.72 18.37 -43.70
C VAL A 549 27.45 19.55 -42.78
N ASP A 550 26.17 19.82 -42.52
CA ASP A 550 25.70 20.93 -41.69
C ASP A 550 25.83 20.56 -40.19
N ASP A 551 25.49 19.31 -39.83
CA ASP A 551 25.57 18.81 -38.45
C ASP A 551 25.87 17.30 -38.40
N VAL A 552 26.56 16.83 -37.34
CA VAL A 552 26.84 15.41 -37.08
C VAL A 552 26.76 15.12 -35.59
N ASP A 553 25.75 14.35 -35.22
CA ASP A 553 25.59 13.82 -33.87
C ASP A 553 25.97 12.34 -33.83
N LEU A 554 26.78 11.96 -32.84
CA LEU A 554 27.12 10.58 -32.53
C LEU A 554 26.69 10.30 -31.09
N PHE A 555 25.55 9.64 -30.92
CA PHE A 555 24.98 9.29 -29.62
C PHE A 555 25.01 7.77 -29.39
N ALA A 556 25.19 7.38 -28.14
CA ALA A 556 25.01 6.00 -27.72
C ALA A 556 23.51 5.71 -27.61
N ASP A 557 23.05 4.66 -28.29
CA ASP A 557 21.70 4.14 -28.07
C ASP A 557 21.70 3.39 -26.74
N ASP A 558 20.77 3.76 -25.85
CA ASP A 558 20.67 3.39 -24.42
C ASP A 558 21.75 3.98 -23.48
N LEU A 559 21.38 5.07 -22.80
CA LEU A 559 22.06 5.57 -21.58
C LEU A 559 21.08 5.83 -20.42
N LEU A 560 20.36 4.77 -20.03
CA LEU A 560 19.80 4.60 -18.68
C LEU A 560 20.25 3.24 -18.13
N GLY A 561 21.54 3.13 -17.80
CA GLY A 561 22.08 1.85 -17.29
C GLY A 561 23.60 1.73 -17.25
N SER A 562 24.31 2.62 -16.55
CA SER A 562 25.54 2.28 -15.82
C SER A 562 26.10 3.47 -15.03
N GLY A 563 25.58 3.70 -13.82
CA GLY A 563 26.46 4.09 -12.74
C GLY A 563 27.32 2.86 -12.39
N GLY A 564 28.64 2.99 -12.45
CA GLY A 564 29.54 1.87 -12.19
C GLY A 564 29.61 1.51 -10.70
N PHE A 565 29.81 0.23 -10.40
CA PHE A 565 30.41 -0.21 -9.14
C PHE A 565 31.68 -1.02 -9.48
N GLU A 566 32.85 -0.51 -9.11
CA GLU A 566 34.09 -1.28 -9.06
C GLU A 566 34.35 -1.78 -7.63
N ASP A 567 34.24 -3.11 -7.49
CA ASP A 567 35.10 -4.04 -6.76
C ASP A 567 35.61 -3.72 -5.33
N SER A 568 35.23 -4.57 -4.37
CA SER A 568 36.13 -5.29 -3.44
C SER A 568 35.29 -6.10 -2.42
N ALA A 569 35.70 -7.23 -1.84
CA ALA A 569 36.78 -8.20 -2.11
C ALA A 569 36.47 -9.47 -1.27
N ALA A 570 36.87 -10.70 -1.59
CA ALA A 570 37.49 -11.31 -2.78
C ALA A 570 37.29 -12.84 -2.70
N GLY A 571 37.62 -13.62 -3.76
CA GLY A 571 37.57 -15.09 -3.69
C GLY A 571 37.19 -15.85 -4.96
N TRP A 572 37.44 -15.34 -6.17
CA TRP A 572 37.16 -16.08 -7.40
C TRP A 572 38.27 -17.08 -7.77
N THR A 573 37.90 -18.34 -7.88
CA THR A 573 38.44 -19.24 -8.91
C THR A 573 37.33 -19.70 -9.86
N LYS A 574 36.82 -18.75 -10.66
CA LYS A 574 36.29 -18.87 -12.06
C LYS A 574 35.30 -20.04 -12.34
N GLN A 575 34.08 -19.83 -12.86
CA GLN A 575 33.67 -18.86 -13.89
C GLN A 575 32.19 -18.46 -13.80
N GLY A 576 31.89 -17.16 -13.95
CA GLY A 576 30.60 -16.65 -14.41
C GLY A 576 29.60 -16.22 -13.32
N SER A 577 29.45 -14.91 -13.12
CA SER A 577 28.26 -14.31 -12.52
C SER A 577 27.17 -14.16 -13.58
N ALA A 578 25.90 -14.34 -13.20
CA ALA A 578 24.74 -14.06 -14.04
C ALA A 578 23.74 -13.23 -13.23
N GLU A 579 23.39 -12.04 -13.74
CA GLU A 579 22.36 -11.19 -13.16
C GLU A 579 21.04 -11.36 -13.92
N LEU A 580 19.92 -11.34 -13.20
CA LEU A 580 18.58 -11.34 -13.79
C LEU A 580 18.05 -9.91 -13.86
N SER A 581 18.34 -9.22 -14.98
CA SER A 581 17.80 -7.87 -15.24
C SER A 581 16.47 -7.93 -16.01
N PRO A 582 15.34 -7.53 -15.41
CA PRO A 582 14.06 -7.46 -16.11
C PRO A 582 13.95 -6.18 -16.95
N LEU A 583 14.08 -6.31 -18.28
CA LEU A 583 13.85 -5.23 -19.24
C LEU A 583 12.42 -5.27 -19.84
N ALA A 584 11.96 -4.13 -20.35
CA ALA A 584 10.54 -3.81 -20.53
C ALA A 584 9.76 -4.70 -21.52
N TYR A 585 8.50 -4.99 -21.17
CA TYR A 585 7.63 -5.91 -21.92
C TYR A 585 6.98 -5.28 -23.16
N ARG A 586 7.47 -5.66 -24.35
CA ARG A 586 6.59 -5.90 -25.51
C ARG A 586 6.55 -7.42 -25.76
N GLY A 587 5.66 -8.12 -25.08
CA GLY A 587 5.36 -9.54 -25.39
C GLY A 587 6.45 -10.57 -25.05
N SER A 588 7.49 -10.23 -24.27
CA SER A 588 8.53 -11.19 -23.88
C SER A 588 9.25 -10.80 -22.58
N SER A 589 9.67 -11.81 -21.81
CA SER A 589 10.48 -11.66 -20.60
C SER A 589 11.94 -11.94 -20.93
N ALA A 590 12.73 -10.89 -21.17
CA ALA A 590 14.16 -11.03 -21.43
C ALA A 590 14.94 -11.27 -20.13
N ALA A 591 15.89 -12.21 -20.13
CA ALA A 591 16.83 -12.45 -19.04
C ALA A 591 18.26 -12.24 -19.56
N LYS A 592 18.81 -11.03 -19.42
CA LYS A 592 20.11 -10.72 -20.01
C LYS A 592 21.26 -11.40 -19.25
N ILE A 593 21.68 -12.57 -19.74
CA ILE A 593 22.85 -13.30 -19.25
C ILE A 593 24.04 -12.93 -20.13
N THR A 594 24.98 -12.16 -19.58
CA THR A 594 26.25 -11.85 -20.24
C THR A 594 27.39 -12.58 -19.52
N GLY A 595 27.92 -13.65 -20.13
CA GLY A 595 28.90 -14.51 -19.46
C GLY A 595 29.66 -15.44 -20.41
N GLY A 596 30.89 -15.81 -20.00
CA GLY A 596 31.78 -16.67 -20.78
C GLY A 596 31.99 -18.04 -20.14
N LEU A 597 31.57 -19.10 -20.82
CA LEU A 597 31.73 -20.49 -20.39
C LEU A 597 32.90 -21.17 -21.12
N ASN A 598 33.90 -21.70 -20.40
CA ASN A 598 34.93 -22.57 -20.98
C ASN A 598 34.62 -24.07 -20.85
N ARG A 599 33.98 -24.48 -19.74
CA ARG A 599 33.59 -25.87 -19.43
C ARG A 599 32.39 -25.88 -18.49
N GLY A 600 31.34 -26.64 -18.82
CA GLY A 600 30.20 -26.89 -17.95
C GLY A 600 28.85 -26.61 -18.60
N ALA A 601 27.81 -26.71 -17.76
CA ALA A 601 26.44 -26.32 -18.07
C ALA A 601 25.98 -25.27 -17.04
N TRP A 602 25.30 -24.23 -17.50
CA TRP A 602 24.52 -23.32 -16.66
C TRP A 602 23.04 -23.66 -16.81
N THR A 603 22.28 -23.69 -15.71
CA THR A 603 20.85 -24.02 -15.71
C THR A 603 20.10 -23.08 -14.78
N THR A 604 18.90 -22.63 -15.19
CA THR A 604 17.95 -21.90 -14.33
C THR A 604 16.52 -22.37 -14.54
N ASP A 605 15.68 -22.18 -13.53
CA ASP A 605 14.23 -22.46 -13.58
C ASP A 605 13.44 -21.16 -13.56
N VAL A 606 12.66 -20.91 -14.61
CA VAL A 606 11.76 -19.76 -14.72
C VAL A 606 10.32 -20.23 -14.49
N PRO A 607 9.61 -19.79 -13.43
CA PRO A 607 8.26 -20.24 -13.13
C PRO A 607 7.27 -20.01 -14.30
N VAL A 608 6.49 -21.03 -14.66
CA VAL A 608 5.35 -20.95 -15.59
C VAL A 608 4.07 -21.30 -14.86
N THR A 609 3.59 -20.37 -14.04
CA THR A 609 2.39 -20.59 -13.22
C THR A 609 1.22 -19.73 -13.71
N GLY A 610 0.41 -20.25 -14.64
CA GLY A 610 -0.79 -19.58 -15.13
C GLY A 610 -1.40 -20.30 -16.34
N GLY A 611 -2.69 -20.65 -16.26
CA GLY A 611 -3.37 -21.59 -17.17
C GLY A 611 -3.65 -21.13 -18.60
N ASN A 612 -2.85 -20.20 -19.16
CA ASN A 612 -2.95 -19.72 -20.54
C ASN A 612 -1.60 -19.63 -21.27
N VAL A 613 -0.47 -20.01 -20.65
CA VAL A 613 0.81 -20.11 -21.37
C VAL A 613 0.77 -21.37 -22.23
N THR A 614 0.58 -21.24 -23.54
CA THR A 614 0.47 -22.39 -24.44
C THR A 614 1.82 -22.85 -24.97
N SER A 615 2.76 -21.93 -25.21
CA SER A 615 4.14 -22.24 -25.60
C SER A 615 5.14 -21.22 -25.07
N VAL A 616 6.39 -21.66 -24.97
CA VAL A 616 7.55 -20.85 -24.60
C VAL A 616 8.50 -20.77 -25.80
N LYS A 617 9.05 -19.58 -26.04
CA LYS A 617 10.06 -19.30 -27.06
C LYS A 617 11.34 -18.82 -26.37
N LEU A 618 12.44 -19.52 -26.59
CA LEU A 618 13.75 -19.20 -26.03
C LEU A 618 14.70 -18.80 -27.16
N ASP A 619 15.03 -17.51 -27.24
CA ASP A 619 16.01 -16.97 -28.19
C ASP A 619 17.36 -16.78 -27.50
N ALA A 620 18.48 -17.13 -28.12
CA ALA A 620 19.82 -16.88 -27.59
C ALA A 620 20.82 -16.42 -28.66
N ARG A 621 21.64 -15.42 -28.34
CA ARG A 621 22.73 -14.89 -29.18
C ARG A 621 24.10 -15.16 -28.55
N THR A 622 25.03 -15.71 -29.33
CA THR A 622 26.41 -16.05 -28.91
C THR A 622 27.46 -15.39 -29.82
N PHE A 623 28.64 -15.12 -29.26
CA PHE A 623 29.86 -14.70 -29.96
C PHE A 623 31.05 -15.60 -29.58
N THR A 624 32.03 -15.68 -30.48
CA THR A 624 33.30 -16.39 -30.28
C THR A 624 34.42 -15.64 -31.00
N PRO A 625 35.62 -15.54 -30.40
CA PRO A 625 36.75 -14.83 -30.99
C PRO A 625 37.35 -15.58 -32.20
N LEU A 626 38.16 -14.86 -32.98
CA LEU A 626 38.82 -15.27 -34.22
C LEU A 626 39.86 -16.43 -34.12
N ILE A 627 39.93 -17.12 -32.98
CA ILE A 627 40.82 -18.27 -32.77
C ILE A 627 40.07 -19.53 -33.20
N PRO A 628 40.62 -20.39 -34.08
CA PRO A 628 39.91 -21.57 -34.57
C PRO A 628 39.53 -22.51 -33.42
N LEU A 629 38.22 -22.72 -33.23
CA LEU A 629 37.73 -23.94 -32.59
C LEU A 629 38.28 -25.13 -33.41
N ARG A 630 38.81 -26.16 -32.75
CA ARG A 630 39.03 -27.44 -33.44
C ARG A 630 37.69 -27.94 -33.97
N GLU A 631 37.70 -28.66 -35.09
CA GLU A 631 36.58 -28.95 -36.01
C GLU A 631 35.28 -29.59 -35.43
N ASN A 632 35.15 -29.75 -34.10
CA ASN A 632 33.95 -30.30 -33.45
C ASN A 632 33.56 -29.56 -32.13
N GLY A 633 34.09 -28.36 -31.86
CA GLY A 633 33.71 -27.56 -30.69
C GLY A 633 32.38 -26.81 -30.89
N GLY A 634 31.50 -26.79 -29.87
CA GLY A 634 30.19 -26.14 -29.98
C GLY A 634 29.53 -25.80 -28.65
N ALA A 635 28.33 -25.23 -28.73
CA ALA A 635 27.48 -25.01 -27.56
C ALA A 635 26.04 -25.44 -27.86
N ALA A 636 25.31 -25.86 -26.83
CA ALA A 636 23.90 -26.20 -26.90
C ALA A 636 23.08 -25.26 -26.01
N LEU A 637 21.93 -24.86 -26.53
CA LEU A 637 20.85 -24.23 -25.78
C LEU A 637 19.78 -25.31 -25.60
N GLU A 638 19.27 -25.45 -24.38
CA GLU A 638 18.28 -26.45 -24.02
C GLU A 638 17.09 -25.79 -23.31
N LEU A 639 15.88 -26.24 -23.65
CA LEU A 639 14.63 -25.87 -22.97
C LEU A 639 13.89 -27.13 -22.54
N SER A 640 13.63 -27.26 -21.25
CA SER A 640 12.85 -28.34 -20.64
C SER A 640 11.81 -27.75 -19.68
N PHE A 641 10.91 -28.58 -19.14
CA PHE A 641 9.89 -28.14 -18.20
C PHE A 641 9.94 -28.97 -16.92
N VAL A 642 9.93 -28.29 -15.77
CA VAL A 642 9.78 -28.91 -14.46
C VAL A 642 8.29 -29.12 -14.21
N THR A 643 7.90 -30.36 -13.95
CA THR A 643 6.54 -30.77 -13.55
C THR A 643 6.60 -31.49 -12.19
N PRO A 644 5.46 -31.71 -11.50
CA PRO A 644 5.42 -32.55 -10.30
C PRO A 644 5.95 -33.98 -10.49
N SER A 645 5.96 -34.50 -11.72
CA SER A 645 6.47 -35.84 -12.05
C SER A 645 7.96 -35.90 -12.39
N GLY A 646 8.62 -34.74 -12.52
CA GLY A 646 10.02 -34.62 -12.91
C GLY A 646 10.25 -33.58 -14.01
N VAL A 647 11.44 -33.60 -14.61
CA VAL A 647 11.81 -32.68 -15.69
C VAL A 647 11.56 -33.35 -17.04
N SER A 648 10.92 -32.63 -17.97
CA SER A 648 10.68 -33.11 -19.34
C SER A 648 11.99 -33.36 -20.09
N ALA A 649 11.95 -34.17 -21.14
CA ALA A 649 13.05 -34.20 -22.11
C ALA A 649 13.31 -32.78 -22.66
N PRO A 650 14.58 -32.35 -22.78
CA PRO A 650 14.90 -31.04 -23.31
C PRO A 650 14.72 -30.99 -24.83
N VAL A 651 14.15 -29.90 -25.33
CA VAL A 651 14.31 -29.47 -26.72
C VAL A 651 15.66 -28.78 -26.81
N VAL A 652 16.52 -29.20 -27.74
CA VAL A 652 17.92 -28.75 -27.83
C VAL A 652 18.21 -28.16 -29.20
N THR A 653 18.92 -27.03 -29.25
CA THR A 653 19.50 -26.49 -30.49
C THR A 653 20.99 -26.21 -30.31
N ARG A 654 21.77 -26.45 -31.37
CA ARG A 654 23.24 -26.35 -31.33
C ARG A 654 23.78 -25.17 -32.13
N PHE A 655 24.88 -24.66 -31.59
CA PHE A 655 25.75 -23.64 -32.14
C PHE A 655 27.03 -24.33 -32.65
N HIS A 656 27.20 -24.37 -33.97
CA HIS A 656 28.36 -24.93 -34.67
C HIS A 656 29.06 -23.81 -35.49
N ASP A 657 30.35 -23.97 -35.79
CA ASP A 657 31.16 -23.11 -36.67
C ASP A 657 31.06 -21.60 -36.37
N LEU A 658 31.36 -21.26 -35.11
CA LEU A 658 31.00 -19.98 -34.52
C LEU A 658 32.04 -18.88 -34.79
N LEU A 659 32.08 -18.38 -36.03
CA LEU A 659 32.73 -17.10 -36.35
C LEU A 659 31.69 -15.96 -36.34
N GLY A 660 31.94 -14.97 -35.48
CA GLY A 660 31.08 -13.79 -35.30
C GLY A 660 29.80 -14.08 -34.49
N TRP A 661 28.89 -13.10 -34.46
CA TRP A 661 27.60 -13.23 -33.78
C TRP A 661 26.68 -14.24 -34.47
N LYS A 662 26.10 -15.18 -33.70
CA LYS A 662 25.10 -16.14 -34.17
C LYS A 662 23.92 -16.21 -33.20
N SER A 663 22.71 -16.33 -33.74
CA SER A 663 21.49 -16.51 -32.95
C SER A 663 20.84 -17.87 -33.19
N ARG A 664 20.19 -18.41 -32.15
CA ARG A 664 19.32 -19.59 -32.21
C ARG A 664 18.03 -19.34 -31.45
N THR A 665 17.01 -20.10 -31.82
CA THR A 665 15.67 -20.05 -31.24
C THR A 665 15.22 -21.47 -30.96
N ILE A 666 14.60 -21.70 -29.80
CA ILE A 666 13.80 -22.88 -29.48
C ILE A 666 12.37 -22.39 -29.26
N SER A 667 11.40 -23.20 -29.67
CA SER A 667 10.01 -23.06 -29.24
C SER A 667 9.49 -24.42 -28.77
N ALA A 668 8.77 -24.45 -27.66
CA ALA A 668 8.18 -25.67 -27.12
C ALA A 668 6.82 -25.37 -26.47
N ASP A 669 5.85 -26.24 -26.70
CA ASP A 669 4.54 -26.17 -26.03
C ASP A 669 4.71 -26.48 -24.54
N VAL A 670 4.00 -25.75 -23.68
CA VAL A 670 4.11 -25.92 -22.21
C VAL A 670 3.23 -27.09 -21.76
N PRO A 671 3.76 -28.10 -21.05
CA PRO A 671 2.95 -29.13 -20.41
C PRO A 671 1.96 -28.50 -19.42
N LYS A 672 0.72 -29.00 -19.39
CA LYS A 672 -0.37 -28.43 -18.55
C LYS A 672 -0.07 -28.45 -17.05
N ASP A 673 0.84 -29.32 -16.63
CA ASP A 673 1.31 -29.52 -15.26
C ASP A 673 2.71 -28.92 -15.01
N ALA A 674 3.30 -28.21 -15.99
CA ALA A 674 4.57 -27.54 -15.79
C ALA A 674 4.43 -26.41 -14.75
N ILE A 675 5.38 -26.37 -13.82
CA ILE A 675 5.50 -25.33 -12.79
C ILE A 675 6.67 -24.38 -13.09
N ALA A 676 7.67 -24.81 -13.87
CA ALA A 676 8.76 -23.98 -14.36
C ALA A 676 9.26 -24.42 -15.75
N ALA A 677 9.74 -23.48 -16.54
CA ALA A 677 10.53 -23.71 -17.74
C ALA A 677 12.02 -23.67 -17.34
N ARG A 678 12.71 -24.80 -17.51
CA ARG A 678 14.12 -24.98 -17.21
C ARG A 678 14.96 -24.71 -18.45
N ILE A 679 15.80 -23.68 -18.37
CA ILE A 679 16.73 -23.28 -19.43
C ILE A 679 18.11 -23.82 -19.08
N SER A 680 18.80 -24.47 -20.02
CA SER A 680 20.23 -24.79 -19.89
C SER A 680 21.08 -24.24 -21.05
N LEU A 681 22.31 -23.85 -20.73
CA LEU A 681 23.36 -23.48 -21.68
C LEU A 681 24.56 -24.42 -21.44
N VAL A 682 24.91 -25.25 -22.43
CA VAL A 682 25.91 -26.31 -22.29
C VAL A 682 27.05 -26.09 -23.29
N VAL A 683 28.31 -26.17 -22.85
CA VAL A 683 29.47 -26.15 -23.76
C VAL A 683 29.88 -27.58 -24.11
N GLU A 684 29.81 -27.94 -25.39
CA GLU A 684 30.16 -29.25 -25.93
C GLU A 684 31.59 -29.25 -26.51
N ASN A 685 32.37 -30.29 -26.22
CA ASN A 685 33.76 -30.49 -26.70
C ASN A 685 34.74 -29.33 -26.37
N ALA A 686 35.19 -29.32 -25.12
CA ALA A 686 35.78 -28.14 -24.50
C ALA A 686 37.23 -27.76 -24.88
N ALA A 687 37.34 -26.80 -25.79
CA ALA A 687 38.53 -25.95 -25.98
C ALA A 687 38.16 -24.54 -26.52
N GLY A 688 37.35 -23.77 -25.78
CA GLY A 688 37.02 -22.38 -26.14
C GLY A 688 36.06 -21.71 -25.14
N VAL A 689 35.93 -20.37 -25.22
CA VAL A 689 34.91 -19.59 -24.49
C VAL A 689 33.70 -19.38 -25.40
N ALA A 690 32.52 -19.84 -25.01
CA ALA A 690 31.27 -19.35 -25.59
C ALA A 690 30.77 -18.13 -24.79
N LEU A 691 30.58 -16.99 -25.47
CA LEU A 691 30.04 -15.77 -24.86
C LEU A 691 28.57 -15.60 -25.27
N PHE A 692 27.66 -15.82 -24.33
CA PHE A 692 26.25 -15.44 -24.50
C PHE A 692 26.07 -13.99 -24.06
N ASP A 693 25.25 -13.23 -24.78
CA ASP A 693 25.03 -11.80 -24.55
C ASP A 693 23.55 -11.43 -24.37
N ASP A 694 22.66 -12.26 -24.93
CA ASP A 694 21.22 -12.01 -24.96
C ASP A 694 20.47 -13.35 -25.02
N VAL A 695 19.74 -13.70 -23.96
CA VAL A 695 18.96 -14.94 -23.83
C VAL A 695 17.54 -14.59 -23.38
N ARG A 696 16.57 -14.63 -24.29
CA ARG A 696 15.22 -14.11 -24.08
C ARG A 696 14.19 -15.23 -23.99
N LEU A 697 13.29 -15.14 -23.01
CA LEU A 697 12.17 -16.08 -22.85
C LEU A 697 10.84 -15.38 -23.17
N GLY A 698 10.32 -15.63 -24.37
CA GLY A 698 8.98 -15.24 -24.76
C GLY A 698 7.95 -16.28 -24.29
N PHE A 699 6.78 -15.81 -23.89
CA PHE A 699 5.61 -16.63 -23.58
C PHE A 699 4.51 -16.34 -24.60
N SER A 700 3.82 -17.37 -25.10
CA SER A 700 2.60 -17.19 -25.89
C SER A 700 1.37 -17.30 -24.99
N GLY A 701 0.41 -16.39 -25.19
CA GLY A 701 -0.73 -16.18 -24.30
C GLY A 701 -0.67 -14.82 -23.61
N ALA A 702 -1.82 -14.14 -23.51
CA ALA A 702 -1.90 -12.87 -22.81
C ALA A 702 -1.87 -13.09 -21.30
N VAL A 703 -0.71 -12.84 -20.68
CA VAL A 703 -0.65 -12.54 -19.24
C VAL A 703 -1.10 -11.09 -19.09
N ASP A 704 -2.40 -10.90 -18.84
CA ASP A 704 -2.91 -9.66 -18.25
C ASP A 704 -2.55 -9.67 -16.76
N PRO A 705 -1.63 -8.80 -16.27
CA PRO A 705 -1.13 -8.89 -14.91
C PRO A 705 -2.14 -8.49 -13.82
N PHE A 706 -3.37 -8.14 -14.18
CA PHE A 706 -4.36 -7.54 -13.26
C PHE A 706 -5.79 -8.09 -13.40
N GLN A 707 -6.04 -9.30 -12.87
CA GLN A 707 -7.40 -9.84 -12.69
C GLN A 707 -7.63 -10.45 -11.29
N ALA A 708 -6.99 -9.88 -10.27
CA ALA A 708 -7.33 -10.14 -8.88
C ALA A 708 -8.59 -9.33 -8.51
N ASN A 709 -9.73 -10.02 -8.36
CA ASN A 709 -10.97 -9.42 -7.89
C ASN A 709 -11.02 -9.56 -6.35
N ALA A 710 -11.34 -8.47 -5.65
CA ALA A 710 -11.49 -8.46 -4.21
C ALA A 710 -12.69 -7.61 -3.79
N LEU A 711 -13.32 -8.02 -2.69
CA LEU A 711 -14.44 -7.32 -2.05
C LEU A 711 -14.17 -7.21 -0.55
N ARG A 712 -14.49 -6.08 0.07
CA ARG A 712 -14.56 -5.95 1.54
C ARG A 712 -16.01 -5.69 1.92
N LEU A 713 -16.55 -6.48 2.85
CA LEU A 713 -17.87 -6.29 3.45
C LEU A 713 -17.69 -5.88 4.92
N ASP A 714 -18.27 -4.74 5.29
CA ASP A 714 -18.41 -4.34 6.69
C ASP A 714 -19.67 -4.94 7.32
N HIS A 715 -19.50 -5.63 8.46
CA HIS A 715 -20.59 -6.13 9.29
C HIS A 715 -20.32 -5.85 10.78
N GLY A 716 -19.49 -4.86 11.08
CA GLY A 716 -18.67 -4.91 12.27
C GLY A 716 -19.06 -3.96 13.37
N VAL A 717 -18.05 -3.53 14.13
CA VAL A 717 -18.24 -2.59 15.23
C VAL A 717 -18.50 -1.17 14.71
N ALA A 718 -19.05 -0.34 15.60
CA ALA A 718 -19.29 1.08 15.39
C ALA A 718 -18.03 1.96 15.22
N GLY A 719 -16.82 1.47 15.51
CA GLY A 719 -15.58 2.28 15.51
C GLY A 719 -15.57 3.47 16.49
N GLY A 720 -16.53 3.56 17.41
CA GLY A 720 -16.68 4.69 18.32
C GLY A 720 -17.02 5.98 17.56
N THR A 721 -16.27 7.06 17.83
CA THR A 721 -16.43 8.35 17.13
C THR A 721 -15.99 8.33 15.66
N HIS A 722 -15.30 7.26 15.23
CA HIS A 722 -14.59 7.16 13.97
C HIS A 722 -15.21 6.18 12.94
N GLY A 723 -16.27 5.45 13.28
CA GLY A 723 -17.02 4.63 12.31
C GLY A 723 -18.20 5.35 11.67
N HIS A 724 -18.64 4.88 10.51
CA HIS A 724 -19.71 5.49 9.71
C HIS A 724 -21.08 4.83 9.94
N ALA A 725 -22.13 5.37 9.32
CA ALA A 725 -23.47 4.77 9.28
C ALA A 725 -23.60 3.76 8.12
N ASP A 726 -22.70 2.78 8.06
CA ASP A 726 -22.28 2.12 6.82
C ASP A 726 -22.45 0.59 6.82
N LYS A 727 -23.14 -0.01 7.79
CA LYS A 727 -23.14 -1.49 7.89
C LYS A 727 -23.70 -2.14 6.63
N LEU A 728 -23.05 -3.23 6.25
CA LEU A 728 -23.19 -3.95 4.99
C LEU A 728 -22.73 -3.15 3.75
N HIS A 729 -21.92 -2.10 3.93
CA HIS A 729 -21.14 -1.47 2.85
C HIS A 729 -20.24 -2.50 2.17
N LEU A 730 -20.13 -2.39 0.84
CA LEU A 730 -19.25 -3.22 0.03
C LEU A 730 -18.25 -2.37 -0.77
N ASP A 731 -16.96 -2.58 -0.53
CA ASP A 731 -15.90 -2.12 -1.42
C ASP A 731 -15.68 -3.13 -2.56
N VAL A 732 -15.36 -2.62 -3.75
CA VAL A 732 -15.11 -3.39 -4.98
C VAL A 732 -13.77 -3.04 -5.61
N VAL A 733 -12.92 -4.06 -5.80
CA VAL A 733 -11.60 -3.94 -6.44
C VAL A 733 -11.46 -5.01 -7.52
N GLY A 734 -10.95 -4.62 -8.69
CA GLY A 734 -10.77 -5.53 -9.83
C GLY A 734 -10.31 -4.77 -11.07
N GLY A 735 -10.09 -5.47 -12.18
CA GLY A 735 -9.70 -4.84 -13.46
C GLY A 735 -8.43 -3.98 -13.44
N GLY A 736 -7.57 -4.11 -12.42
CA GLY A 736 -6.34 -3.33 -12.25
C GLY A 736 -6.36 -2.21 -11.21
N GLY A 737 -7.48 -2.00 -10.50
CA GLY A 737 -7.51 -1.03 -9.42
C GLY A 737 -8.83 -0.96 -8.65
N LEU A 738 -8.92 0.06 -7.82
CA LEU A 738 -10.09 0.44 -7.03
C LEU A 738 -11.26 0.77 -7.98
N GLN A 739 -12.40 0.08 -7.83
CA GLN A 739 -13.58 0.27 -8.70
C GLN A 739 -14.68 1.05 -7.99
N SER A 740 -14.95 0.69 -6.73
CA SER A 740 -15.86 1.39 -5.84
C SER A 740 -15.38 1.17 -4.41
N THR A 741 -15.40 2.17 -3.55
CA THR A 741 -14.87 2.06 -2.18
C THR A 741 -15.50 3.10 -1.27
N ASP A 742 -15.49 2.86 0.03
CA ASP A 742 -15.75 3.90 1.04
C ASP A 742 -15.07 5.22 0.65
N LEU A 743 -15.83 6.32 0.68
CA LEU A 743 -15.35 7.62 0.26
C LEU A 743 -14.38 8.26 1.29
N GLY A 744 -14.27 7.66 2.48
CA GLY A 744 -13.40 8.07 3.56
C GLY A 744 -13.93 9.30 4.28
N GLN A 745 -13.03 10.16 4.76
CA GLN A 745 -13.40 11.30 5.61
C GLN A 745 -12.61 12.55 5.22
N ILE A 746 -13.24 13.74 5.22
CA ILE A 746 -12.55 15.03 5.11
C ILE A 746 -12.45 15.76 6.46
N TYR A 747 -11.39 16.56 6.66
CA TYR A 747 -11.19 17.36 7.87
C TYR A 747 -11.21 18.86 7.56
N GLY A 748 -11.49 19.67 8.59
CA GLY A 748 -11.47 21.13 8.58
C GLY A 748 -12.83 21.78 8.77
N ALA A 749 -12.86 23.02 9.29
CA ALA A 749 -14.11 23.72 9.61
C ALA A 749 -15.00 23.97 8.37
N ASP A 750 -14.43 24.44 7.26
CA ASP A 750 -15.14 24.61 5.98
C ASP A 750 -15.68 23.29 5.41
N ASN A 751 -15.21 22.17 5.95
CA ASN A 751 -15.53 20.81 5.53
C ASN A 751 -16.51 20.10 6.49
N ALA A 752 -16.85 20.70 7.65
CA ALA A 752 -17.58 20.04 8.73
C ALA A 752 -19.02 19.59 8.37
N ASP A 753 -19.68 20.27 7.43
CA ASP A 753 -20.99 19.86 6.89
C ASP A 753 -20.86 18.57 6.06
N LEU A 754 -19.89 18.50 5.14
CA LEU A 754 -19.60 17.28 4.39
C LEU A 754 -19.12 16.15 5.31
N THR A 755 -18.32 16.46 6.33
CA THR A 755 -17.87 15.48 7.33
C THR A 755 -19.05 14.77 7.98
N ASN A 756 -20.00 15.52 8.54
CA ASN A 756 -21.04 14.94 9.37
C ASN A 756 -22.29 14.54 8.57
N ASN A 757 -22.63 15.28 7.52
CA ASN A 757 -23.88 15.14 6.76
C ASN A 757 -23.64 14.58 5.33
N TRP A 758 -22.47 13.98 5.06
CA TRP A 758 -22.21 13.24 3.82
C TRP A 758 -21.33 12.02 4.04
N TYR A 759 -20.05 12.21 4.37
CA TYR A 759 -19.06 11.13 4.42
C TYR A 759 -19.40 10.05 5.45
N ARG A 760 -20.12 10.41 6.52
CA ARG A 760 -20.54 9.49 7.59
C ARG A 760 -21.94 8.90 7.40
N GLU A 761 -22.67 9.31 6.37
CA GLU A 761 -24.09 9.01 6.18
C GLU A 761 -24.32 7.80 5.24
N SER A 762 -25.38 7.01 5.45
CA SER A 762 -25.57 5.75 4.72
C SER A 762 -25.69 5.90 3.20
N VAL A 763 -26.15 7.05 2.71
CA VAL A 763 -26.35 7.29 1.27
C VAL A 763 -25.05 7.43 0.49
N SER A 764 -23.96 7.86 1.13
CA SER A 764 -22.62 7.98 0.52
C SER A 764 -21.88 6.64 0.41
N HIS A 765 -22.46 5.56 0.94
CA HIS A 765 -21.89 4.22 1.00
C HIS A 765 -22.66 3.25 0.08
N ASN A 766 -21.99 2.21 -0.42
CA ASN A 766 -22.60 1.10 -1.17
C ASN A 766 -23.47 0.19 -0.28
N THR A 767 -24.52 0.71 0.34
CA THR A 767 -25.46 -0.04 1.21
C THR A 767 -26.92 0.34 0.93
N VAL A 768 -27.86 -0.24 1.67
CA VAL A 768 -29.28 0.14 1.63
C VAL A 768 -29.55 1.28 2.60
N VAL A 769 -30.33 2.26 2.15
CA VAL A 769 -30.88 3.37 2.92
C VAL A 769 -32.39 3.21 3.01
N VAL A 770 -33.01 3.54 4.15
CA VAL A 770 -34.45 3.34 4.38
C VAL A 770 -35.13 4.64 4.79
N ASP A 771 -36.22 4.97 4.10
CA ASP A 771 -37.01 6.21 4.29
C ASP A 771 -36.16 7.49 4.29
N GLY A 772 -35.04 7.51 3.53
CA GLY A 772 -34.10 8.63 3.47
C GLY A 772 -33.15 8.76 4.67
N ARG A 773 -33.21 7.84 5.64
CA ARG A 773 -32.47 7.95 6.91
C ARG A 773 -31.19 7.13 6.91
N SER A 774 -30.16 7.67 7.56
CA SER A 774 -28.96 6.92 7.92
C SER A 774 -29.21 5.90 9.03
N GLN A 775 -28.42 4.83 8.98
CA GLN A 775 -28.26 3.86 10.06
C GLN A 775 -27.70 4.56 11.32
N ASP A 776 -27.98 4.03 12.52
CA ASP A 776 -27.33 4.53 13.73
C ASP A 776 -25.86 4.07 13.75
N ARG A 777 -24.92 5.01 13.84
CA ARG A 777 -23.47 4.74 13.83
C ARG A 777 -23.02 3.75 14.92
N ASN A 778 -23.78 3.60 16.01
CA ASN A 778 -23.44 2.71 17.13
C ASN A 778 -23.86 1.25 16.95
N ILE A 779 -24.58 0.91 15.88
CA ILE A 779 -25.04 -0.46 15.66
C ILE A 779 -23.86 -1.41 15.39
N ARG A 780 -24.15 -2.70 15.47
CA ARG A 780 -23.24 -3.76 15.03
C ARG A 780 -23.98 -4.70 14.09
N GLY A 781 -23.29 -5.15 13.06
CA GLY A 781 -23.76 -6.30 12.29
C GLY A 781 -23.40 -7.62 12.98
N ALA A 782 -23.67 -8.71 12.27
CA ALA A 782 -23.24 -10.06 12.64
C ALA A 782 -22.94 -10.88 11.39
N LEU A 783 -21.81 -11.58 11.41
CA LEU A 783 -21.45 -12.61 10.43
C LEU A 783 -22.37 -13.83 10.60
N GLU A 784 -23.20 -14.12 9.61
CA GLU A 784 -24.03 -15.33 9.57
C GLU A 784 -23.26 -16.51 8.97
N TYR A 785 -22.40 -16.25 7.97
CA TYR A 785 -21.54 -17.27 7.37
C TYR A 785 -20.30 -16.69 6.67
N PHE A 786 -19.18 -17.40 6.78
CA PHE A 786 -18.01 -17.24 5.90
C PHE A 786 -17.54 -18.63 5.46
N GLY A 787 -17.21 -18.77 4.17
CA GLY A 787 -16.71 -20.04 3.64
C GLY A 787 -16.08 -19.90 2.26
N THR A 788 -15.09 -20.75 1.97
CA THR A 788 -14.36 -20.72 0.69
C THR A 788 -14.11 -22.12 0.13
N THR A 789 -14.14 -22.19 -1.20
CA THR A 789 -13.61 -23.29 -2.01
C THR A 789 -12.62 -22.71 -3.02
N PRO A 790 -11.91 -23.55 -3.81
CA PRO A 790 -11.02 -23.07 -4.87
C PRO A 790 -11.69 -22.31 -6.02
N ARG A 791 -13.02 -22.16 -6.06
CA ARG A 791 -13.75 -21.42 -7.10
C ARG A 791 -14.84 -20.50 -6.55
N LEU A 792 -15.51 -20.86 -5.45
CA LEU A 792 -16.56 -20.06 -4.80
C LEU A 792 -16.11 -19.55 -3.43
N LYS A 793 -16.34 -18.27 -3.14
CA LYS A 793 -16.07 -17.64 -1.84
C LYS A 793 -17.32 -16.91 -1.40
N VAL A 794 -17.71 -17.07 -0.14
CA VAL A 794 -18.96 -16.52 0.38
C VAL A 794 -18.72 -15.82 1.72
N VAL A 795 -19.32 -14.64 1.83
CA VAL A 795 -19.67 -14.01 3.10
C VAL A 795 -21.18 -13.74 3.12
N ASP A 796 -21.83 -13.95 4.25
CA ASP A 796 -23.22 -13.58 4.53
C ASP A 796 -23.25 -12.93 5.90
N ALA A 797 -23.79 -11.72 5.98
CA ALA A 797 -23.89 -10.95 7.21
C ALA A 797 -25.19 -10.15 7.28
N LYS A 798 -25.60 -9.78 8.50
CA LYS A 798 -26.83 -9.02 8.75
C LYS A 798 -26.59 -7.83 9.68
N ALA A 799 -27.53 -6.89 9.67
CA ALA A 799 -27.72 -5.87 10.69
C ALA A 799 -29.19 -5.86 11.10
N ASP A 800 -29.48 -6.22 12.36
CA ASP A 800 -30.84 -6.24 12.92
C ASP A 800 -31.13 -4.89 13.59
N ARG A 801 -32.26 -4.26 13.25
CA ARG A 801 -32.65 -2.91 13.69
C ARG A 801 -31.59 -1.82 13.44
N PRO A 802 -31.06 -1.68 12.21
CA PRO A 802 -29.99 -0.71 11.93
C PRO A 802 -30.44 0.76 12.04
N TYR A 803 -31.75 1.04 12.10
CA TYR A 803 -32.31 2.37 12.22
C TYR A 803 -33.08 2.51 13.55
N ALA A 804 -32.59 3.32 14.49
CA ALA A 804 -33.26 3.53 15.78
C ALA A 804 -34.70 4.08 15.63
N ALA A 805 -34.92 4.91 14.60
CA ALA A 805 -36.24 5.48 14.26
C ALA A 805 -37.15 4.55 13.44
N ILE A 806 -36.64 3.39 12.97
CA ILE A 806 -37.36 2.40 12.16
C ILE A 806 -37.01 0.98 12.65
N PRO A 807 -37.41 0.62 13.89
CA PRO A 807 -36.88 -0.56 14.60
C PRO A 807 -37.45 -1.91 14.12
N ASP A 808 -38.34 -1.91 13.13
CA ASP A 808 -38.86 -3.13 12.49
C ASP A 808 -38.07 -3.55 11.23
N VAL A 809 -37.08 -2.75 10.81
CA VAL A 809 -36.20 -3.08 9.69
C VAL A 809 -35.06 -4.02 10.10
N SER A 810 -34.75 -4.98 9.24
CA SER A 810 -33.50 -5.75 9.23
C SER A 810 -32.90 -5.78 7.83
N LEU A 811 -31.57 -5.78 7.78
CA LEU A 811 -30.76 -5.83 6.57
C LEU A 811 -29.92 -7.10 6.57
N ARG A 812 -29.77 -7.78 5.43
CA ARG A 812 -28.87 -8.93 5.26
C ARG A 812 -28.27 -8.93 3.87
N ARG A 813 -26.95 -9.11 3.77
CA ARG A 813 -26.21 -9.11 2.51
C ARG A 813 -25.33 -10.34 2.40
N ALA A 814 -25.40 -11.02 1.26
CA ALA A 814 -24.56 -12.17 0.95
C ALA A 814 -23.84 -11.96 -0.39
N GLU A 815 -22.52 -12.13 -0.37
CA GLU A 815 -21.65 -12.00 -1.56
C GLU A 815 -21.16 -13.38 -1.97
N LEU A 816 -21.46 -13.81 -3.20
CA LEU A 816 -21.02 -15.09 -3.77
C LEU A 816 -20.00 -14.84 -4.87
N MET A 817 -18.73 -14.75 -4.50
CA MET A 817 -17.62 -14.43 -5.39
C MET A 817 -17.10 -15.66 -6.14
N THR A 818 -16.93 -15.51 -7.45
CA THR A 818 -16.18 -16.41 -8.33
C THR A 818 -14.87 -15.76 -8.79
N ASP A 819 -14.18 -16.32 -9.78
CA ASP A 819 -12.99 -15.67 -10.36
C ASP A 819 -13.35 -14.63 -11.44
N GLU A 820 -14.53 -14.77 -12.03
CA GLU A 820 -15.02 -13.96 -13.15
C GLU A 820 -16.04 -12.87 -12.74
N TYR A 821 -16.81 -13.11 -11.68
CA TYR A 821 -17.89 -12.22 -11.20
C TYR A 821 -18.29 -12.52 -9.75
N THR A 822 -19.06 -11.62 -9.13
CA THR A 822 -19.73 -11.85 -7.85
C THR A 822 -21.25 -11.72 -7.99
N VAL A 823 -22.02 -12.52 -7.25
CA VAL A 823 -23.46 -12.28 -7.04
C VAL A 823 -23.66 -11.67 -5.66
N ASP A 824 -24.11 -10.42 -5.62
CA ASP A 824 -24.59 -9.68 -4.44
C ASP A 824 -26.08 -9.99 -4.25
N VAL A 825 -26.46 -10.41 -3.03
CA VAL A 825 -27.84 -10.66 -2.62
C VAL A 825 -28.12 -9.85 -1.35
N PHE A 826 -28.76 -8.69 -1.51
CA PHE A 826 -29.08 -7.77 -0.43
C PHE A 826 -30.59 -7.80 -0.13
N ASP A 827 -30.96 -8.40 1.01
CA ASP A 827 -32.29 -8.31 1.60
C ASP A 827 -32.45 -7.06 2.46
N ALA A 828 -33.57 -6.36 2.29
CA ALA A 828 -34.09 -5.40 3.24
C ALA A 828 -35.53 -5.76 3.61
N ARG A 829 -35.79 -5.97 4.90
CA ARG A 829 -37.09 -6.44 5.42
C ARG A 829 -37.61 -5.53 6.52
N GLY A 830 -38.81 -4.97 6.36
CA GLY A 830 -39.58 -4.33 7.42
C GLY A 830 -40.86 -5.12 7.74
N SER A 831 -41.59 -4.67 8.76
CA SER A 831 -42.95 -5.13 9.06
C SER A 831 -44.03 -4.19 8.50
N SER A 832 -43.67 -2.92 8.30
CA SER A 832 -44.48 -1.89 7.66
C SER A 832 -43.90 -1.51 6.29
N ALA A 833 -44.57 -0.62 5.55
CA ALA A 833 -44.11 -0.21 4.22
C ALA A 833 -43.09 0.93 4.31
N HIS A 834 -41.97 0.77 3.60
CA HIS A 834 -40.85 1.71 3.54
C HIS A 834 -40.38 1.95 2.11
N ARG A 835 -39.65 3.05 1.92
CA ARG A 835 -38.82 3.33 0.73
C ARG A 835 -37.42 2.78 0.97
N PHE A 836 -36.98 1.85 0.14
CA PHE A 836 -35.64 1.27 0.15
C PHE A 836 -34.83 1.77 -1.04
N ASP A 837 -33.69 2.41 -0.78
CA ASP A 837 -32.73 2.85 -1.78
C ASP A 837 -31.44 2.05 -1.64
N GLN A 838 -31.12 1.15 -2.57
CA GLN A 838 -29.76 0.59 -2.65
C GLN A 838 -28.88 1.61 -3.36
N SER A 839 -27.96 2.24 -2.62
CA SER A 839 -27.00 3.20 -3.16
C SER A 839 -25.76 2.47 -3.71
N TRP A 840 -25.25 2.97 -4.83
CA TRP A 840 -23.98 2.53 -5.43
C TRP A 840 -23.25 3.71 -6.07
N HIS A 841 -21.96 3.84 -5.79
CA HIS A 841 -21.04 4.73 -6.52
C HIS A 841 -19.93 3.93 -7.21
N GLY A 842 -19.14 4.57 -8.07
CA GLY A 842 -18.02 3.92 -8.75
C GLY A 842 -17.11 4.89 -9.50
N VAL A 843 -15.86 4.51 -9.70
CA VAL A 843 -14.84 5.36 -10.34
C VAL A 843 -15.00 5.33 -11.87
N GLY A 844 -15.07 6.51 -12.48
CA GLY A 844 -15.19 6.68 -13.93
C GLY A 844 -16.57 7.10 -14.40
N ASP A 845 -16.76 7.17 -15.72
CA ASP A 845 -18.01 7.60 -16.34
C ASP A 845 -19.09 6.53 -16.18
N LEU A 846 -20.27 6.92 -15.67
CA LEU A 846 -21.42 6.03 -15.47
C LEU A 846 -22.37 6.04 -16.67
N THR A 847 -22.66 4.85 -17.20
CA THR A 847 -23.77 4.62 -18.13
C THR A 847 -24.82 3.69 -17.52
N VAL A 848 -26.11 3.96 -17.77
CA VAL A 848 -27.24 3.14 -17.31
C VAL A 848 -28.04 2.66 -18.53
N SER A 849 -28.41 1.38 -18.55
CA SER A 849 -29.16 0.74 -19.62
C SER A 849 -30.19 -0.27 -19.08
N GLY A 850 -31.19 -0.64 -19.88
CA GLY A 850 -32.32 -1.49 -19.43
C GLY A 850 -33.37 -0.74 -18.57
N ALA A 851 -33.15 0.54 -18.32
CA ALA A 851 -34.14 1.51 -17.87
C ALA A 851 -34.19 2.67 -18.88
N ALA A 852 -35.39 3.21 -19.16
CA ALA A 852 -35.54 4.38 -20.02
C ALA A 852 -35.26 5.66 -19.22
N MET A 853 -33.98 6.08 -19.21
CA MET A 853 -33.51 7.20 -18.40
C MET A 853 -33.85 8.55 -19.06
N THR A 854 -34.42 9.47 -18.28
CA THR A 854 -34.74 10.85 -18.68
C THR A 854 -34.10 11.87 -17.73
N PRO A 855 -33.41 12.91 -18.24
CA PRO A 855 -32.92 14.01 -17.41
C PRO A 855 -34.04 14.79 -16.71
N PRO A 856 -33.80 15.38 -15.53
CA PRO A 856 -34.82 16.12 -14.81
C PRO A 856 -35.17 17.45 -15.51
N ALA A 857 -36.44 17.83 -15.48
CA ALA A 857 -36.95 19.03 -16.15
C ALA A 857 -36.32 20.36 -15.65
N CYS A 858 -35.72 20.36 -14.47
CA CYS A 858 -35.02 21.50 -13.86
C CYS A 858 -33.53 21.62 -14.26
N GLY A 859 -32.98 20.67 -15.03
CA GLY A 859 -31.56 20.61 -15.36
C GLY A 859 -30.68 20.09 -14.22
N THR A 860 -30.51 20.87 -13.16
CA THR A 860 -29.62 20.55 -12.01
C THR A 860 -30.36 20.67 -10.67
N CYS A 861 -31.22 19.70 -10.37
CA CYS A 861 -31.86 19.58 -9.05
C CYS A 861 -31.00 18.81 -8.04
N VAL A 862 -31.22 19.14 -6.77
CA VAL A 862 -30.94 18.25 -5.64
C VAL A 862 -31.88 17.04 -5.73
N LEU A 863 -31.42 15.82 -5.40
CA LEU A 863 -32.31 14.67 -5.26
C LEU A 863 -33.24 14.89 -4.06
N ASP A 864 -34.54 14.64 -4.21
CA ASP A 864 -35.55 14.77 -3.14
C ASP A 864 -35.42 16.07 -2.30
N PRO A 865 -35.58 17.28 -2.87
CA PRO A 865 -35.21 18.56 -2.23
C PRO A 865 -35.96 18.93 -0.92
N ASN A 866 -36.96 18.13 -0.53
CA ASN A 866 -37.68 18.24 0.74
C ASN A 866 -37.08 17.34 1.84
N ASP A 867 -36.20 16.41 1.46
CA ASP A 867 -35.52 15.43 2.30
C ASP A 867 -34.05 15.88 2.43
N LYS A 868 -33.80 16.76 3.41
CA LYS A 868 -32.52 17.48 3.55
C LYS A 868 -31.55 16.83 4.53
N ASP A 869 -32.01 15.79 5.21
CA ASP A 869 -31.25 15.12 6.25
C ASP A 869 -30.42 13.98 5.61
N PHE A 870 -29.38 13.53 6.30
CA PHE A 870 -28.62 12.32 5.97
C PHE A 870 -28.01 12.25 4.55
N GLY A 871 -27.67 13.41 3.97
CA GLY A 871 -26.82 13.54 2.78
C GLY A 871 -27.49 13.49 1.41
N TYR A 872 -28.81 13.29 1.33
CA TYR A 872 -29.54 13.41 0.05
C TYR A 872 -29.40 14.82 -0.56
N ASP A 873 -29.24 15.84 0.28
CA ASP A 873 -29.03 17.23 -0.14
C ASP A 873 -27.71 17.47 -0.90
N LYS A 874 -26.74 16.54 -0.81
CA LYS A 874 -25.47 16.60 -1.57
C LYS A 874 -25.57 15.93 -2.93
N LEU A 875 -26.55 15.05 -3.15
CA LEU A 875 -26.78 14.40 -4.43
C LEU A 875 -27.41 15.35 -5.45
N ARG A 876 -26.96 15.26 -6.71
CA ARG A 876 -27.49 16.02 -7.85
C ARG A 876 -28.11 15.06 -8.85
N LEU A 877 -29.38 15.26 -9.18
CA LEU A 877 -30.12 14.42 -10.10
C LEU A 877 -29.62 14.63 -11.54
N VAL A 878 -29.17 13.55 -12.18
CA VAL A 878 -28.68 13.55 -13.57
C VAL A 878 -29.75 13.01 -14.51
N ALA A 879 -30.33 11.87 -14.18
CA ALA A 879 -31.44 11.25 -14.90
C ALA A 879 -32.17 10.25 -14.00
N GLU A 880 -33.44 10.00 -14.29
CA GLU A 880 -34.23 8.96 -13.62
C GLU A 880 -35.05 8.16 -14.64
N GLY A 881 -35.43 6.95 -14.26
CA GLY A 881 -36.20 6.05 -15.11
C GLY A 881 -36.80 4.91 -14.30
N SER A 882 -37.44 3.97 -14.98
CA SER A 882 -37.98 2.77 -14.33
C SER A 882 -37.68 1.53 -15.15
N SER A 883 -37.50 0.41 -14.45
CA SER A 883 -37.44 -0.93 -15.06
C SER A 883 -38.23 -1.94 -14.23
N SER A 884 -38.88 -2.87 -14.92
CA SER A 884 -39.55 -4.04 -14.35
C SER A 884 -38.83 -5.36 -14.69
N GLY A 885 -37.65 -5.26 -15.31
CA GLY A 885 -36.80 -6.39 -15.65
C GLY A 885 -35.33 -6.06 -15.34
N THR A 886 -34.42 -6.74 -16.04
CA THR A 886 -32.97 -6.51 -15.87
C THR A 886 -32.56 -5.13 -16.35
N TRP A 887 -31.79 -4.41 -15.54
CA TRP A 887 -31.10 -3.18 -15.91
C TRP A 887 -29.62 -3.26 -15.50
N GLN A 888 -28.79 -2.41 -16.08
CA GLN A 888 -27.34 -2.45 -15.92
C GLN A 888 -26.77 -1.04 -15.74
N ALA A 889 -25.87 -0.88 -14.78
CA ALA A 889 -24.96 0.25 -14.66
C ALA A 889 -23.54 -0.20 -15.02
N GLU A 890 -22.79 0.62 -15.78
CA GLU A 890 -21.36 0.45 -15.99
C GLU A 890 -20.62 1.74 -15.66
N TRP A 891 -19.66 1.67 -14.74
CA TRP A 891 -18.66 2.71 -14.51
C TRP A 891 -17.41 2.36 -15.31
N LYS A 892 -16.90 3.32 -16.09
CA LYS A 892 -15.76 3.10 -16.98
C LYS A 892 -14.66 4.13 -16.77
N THR A 893 -13.45 3.64 -16.55
CA THR A 893 -12.19 4.39 -16.64
C THR A 893 -11.45 4.03 -17.93
N PRO A 894 -10.37 4.74 -18.31
CA PRO A 894 -9.49 4.31 -19.39
C PRO A 894 -8.82 2.94 -19.16
N GLN A 895 -8.73 2.49 -17.90
CA GLN A 895 -8.04 1.27 -17.49
C GLN A 895 -8.97 0.09 -17.19
N SER A 896 -10.16 0.35 -16.64
CA SER A 896 -11.05 -0.66 -16.04
C SER A 896 -12.54 -0.34 -16.22
N VAL A 897 -13.38 -1.37 -16.08
CA VAL A 897 -14.84 -1.27 -16.03
C VAL A 897 -15.37 -2.09 -14.86
N LEU A 898 -16.27 -1.46 -14.09
CA LEU A 898 -17.17 -2.12 -13.15
C LEU A 898 -18.57 -2.17 -13.78
N SER A 899 -19.08 -3.38 -14.02
CA SER A 899 -20.46 -3.62 -14.42
C SER A 899 -21.29 -4.15 -13.25
N LEU A 900 -22.44 -3.53 -13.05
CA LEU A 900 -23.48 -3.93 -12.12
C LEU A 900 -24.72 -4.31 -12.95
N ARG A 901 -25.17 -5.56 -12.90
CA ARG A 901 -26.39 -6.03 -13.57
C ARG A 901 -27.43 -6.45 -12.55
N ALA A 902 -28.52 -5.70 -12.44
CA ALA A 902 -29.64 -6.05 -11.56
C ALA A 902 -30.48 -7.17 -12.17
N LEU A 903 -30.71 -8.24 -11.39
CA LEU A 903 -31.37 -9.47 -11.83
C LEU A 903 -32.74 -9.70 -11.19
N GLU A 904 -33.14 -8.89 -10.20
CA GLU A 904 -34.42 -9.04 -9.52
C GLU A 904 -35.58 -8.51 -10.39
N PRO A 905 -36.63 -9.32 -10.70
CA PRO A 905 -37.76 -8.94 -11.55
C PRO A 905 -38.80 -8.11 -10.78
N ALA A 906 -38.36 -7.08 -10.08
CA ALA A 906 -39.20 -6.17 -9.31
C ALA A 906 -39.18 -4.76 -9.95
N SER A 907 -40.33 -4.10 -9.95
CA SER A 907 -40.41 -2.70 -10.42
C SER A 907 -39.48 -1.84 -9.58
N THR A 908 -38.55 -1.17 -10.25
CA THR A 908 -37.45 -0.41 -9.66
C THR A 908 -37.43 0.97 -10.29
N HIS A 909 -37.48 2.02 -9.48
CA HIS A 909 -37.15 3.36 -9.91
C HIS A 909 -35.62 3.49 -9.89
N VAL A 910 -35.01 3.74 -11.05
CA VAL A 910 -33.55 3.80 -11.20
C VAL A 910 -33.16 5.26 -11.31
N VAL A 911 -32.33 5.75 -10.39
CA VAL A 911 -31.95 7.15 -10.28
C VAL A 911 -30.45 7.28 -10.48
N GLN A 912 -30.03 8.03 -11.49
CA GLN A 912 -28.63 8.40 -11.73
C GLN A 912 -28.36 9.78 -11.12
N THR A 913 -27.33 9.88 -10.29
CA THR A 913 -26.95 11.13 -9.62
C THR A 913 -25.42 11.35 -9.66
N THR A 914 -24.97 12.54 -9.26
CA THR A 914 -23.59 12.75 -8.80
C THR A 914 -23.58 13.25 -7.36
N GLY A 915 -22.53 12.93 -6.61
CA GLY A 915 -22.28 13.43 -5.26
C GLY A 915 -20.79 13.73 -5.05
N PRO A 916 -20.40 14.36 -3.92
CA PRO A 916 -18.99 14.47 -3.54
C PRO A 916 -18.35 13.07 -3.47
N GLY A 917 -17.22 12.88 -4.14
CA GLY A 917 -16.55 11.58 -4.25
C GLY A 917 -15.52 11.33 -3.16
N LEU A 918 -14.36 10.78 -3.55
CA LEU A 918 -13.30 10.42 -2.61
C LEU A 918 -12.79 11.65 -1.84
N ALA A 919 -12.68 11.51 -0.52
CA ALA A 919 -12.17 12.55 0.37
C ALA A 919 -10.80 13.12 -0.04
N THR A 920 -9.99 12.35 -0.77
CA THR A 920 -8.63 12.77 -1.13
C THR A 920 -8.57 13.90 -2.17
N ASP A 921 -9.49 13.97 -3.13
CA ASP A 921 -9.48 15.00 -4.19
C ASP A 921 -10.80 15.78 -4.33
N GLY A 922 -11.87 15.36 -3.65
CA GLY A 922 -13.17 16.05 -3.64
C GLY A 922 -13.87 16.14 -4.99
N LYS A 923 -13.42 15.40 -6.02
CA LYS A 923 -14.11 15.34 -7.31
C LYS A 923 -15.49 14.72 -7.13
N GLN A 924 -16.47 15.14 -7.93
CA GLN A 924 -17.74 14.44 -7.96
C GLN A 924 -17.59 13.03 -8.52
N ILE A 925 -18.27 12.07 -7.91
CA ILE A 925 -18.37 10.69 -8.36
C ILE A 925 -19.82 10.40 -8.78
N PRO A 926 -20.06 9.63 -9.85
CA PRO A 926 -21.42 9.28 -10.26
C PRO A 926 -21.96 8.09 -9.46
N PHE A 927 -23.23 8.19 -9.12
CA PHE A 927 -24.01 7.25 -8.34
C PHE A 927 -25.18 6.70 -9.16
N VAL A 928 -25.63 5.49 -8.80
CA VAL A 928 -26.94 4.95 -9.16
C VAL A 928 -27.66 4.47 -7.90
N LEU A 929 -28.92 4.85 -7.75
CA LEU A 929 -29.79 4.39 -6.67
C LEU A 929 -30.88 3.49 -7.27
N ALA A 930 -31.06 2.31 -6.68
CA ALA A 930 -32.16 1.40 -6.98
C ALA A 930 -33.27 1.58 -5.93
N ARG A 931 -34.27 2.41 -6.25
CA ARG A 931 -35.36 2.79 -5.35
C ARG A 931 -36.57 1.87 -5.50
N ARG A 932 -37.12 1.39 -4.37
CA ARG A 932 -38.32 0.54 -4.30
C ARG A 932 -39.13 0.79 -3.04
N ASP A 933 -40.45 0.74 -3.17
CA ASP A 933 -41.38 0.86 -2.04
C ASP A 933 -42.01 -0.51 -1.71
N GLY A 934 -42.19 -0.82 -0.42
CA GLY A 934 -42.87 -2.03 0.02
C GLY A 934 -42.56 -2.41 1.46
N ALA A 935 -43.05 -3.56 1.93
CA ALA A 935 -42.69 -4.07 3.26
C ALA A 935 -41.36 -4.82 3.28
N SER A 936 -40.89 -5.33 2.13
CA SER A 936 -39.59 -5.99 1.99
C SER A 936 -39.18 -5.99 0.53
N THR A 937 -37.87 -5.96 0.28
CA THR A 937 -37.27 -6.06 -1.06
C THR A 937 -35.99 -6.90 -1.01
N ARG A 938 -35.62 -7.49 -2.15
CA ARG A 938 -34.32 -8.12 -2.40
C ARG A 938 -33.68 -7.47 -3.60
N PHE A 939 -32.44 -7.01 -3.46
CA PHE A 939 -31.61 -6.62 -4.59
C PHE A 939 -30.69 -7.79 -4.92
N THR A 940 -30.97 -8.49 -6.03
CA THR A 940 -30.08 -9.51 -6.57
C THR A 940 -29.29 -8.88 -7.72
N THR A 941 -27.98 -8.83 -7.59
CA THR A 941 -27.09 -8.05 -8.47
C THR A 941 -25.88 -8.89 -8.85
N LEU A 942 -25.44 -8.80 -10.11
CA LEU A 942 -24.24 -9.46 -10.60
C LEU A 942 -23.17 -8.41 -10.95
N LEU A 943 -22.03 -8.52 -10.29
CA LEU A 943 -20.89 -7.61 -10.38
C LEU A 943 -19.77 -8.24 -11.23
N GLU A 944 -19.34 -7.56 -12.29
CA GLU A 944 -18.22 -7.96 -13.16
C GLU A 944 -17.18 -6.83 -13.21
N THR A 945 -15.92 -7.15 -12.92
CA THR A 945 -14.80 -6.22 -12.96
C THR A 945 -13.76 -6.67 -13.97
N ARG A 946 -13.41 -5.79 -14.92
CA ARG A 946 -12.56 -6.13 -16.07
C ARG A 946 -11.66 -4.98 -16.50
N SER A 947 -10.56 -5.28 -17.20
CA SER A 947 -9.79 -4.27 -17.93
C SER A 947 -10.68 -3.60 -18.98
N ALA A 948 -10.52 -2.29 -19.20
CA ALA A 948 -11.30 -1.54 -20.20
C ALA A 948 -11.06 -2.02 -21.65
N ALA A 949 -9.94 -2.70 -21.91
CA ALA A 949 -9.64 -3.34 -23.19
C ALA A 949 -10.23 -4.75 -23.33
N ALA A 950 -10.64 -5.39 -22.22
CA ALA A 950 -11.17 -6.74 -22.21
C ALA A 950 -12.70 -6.74 -22.44
N PRO A 951 -13.24 -7.59 -23.33
CA PRO A 951 -14.67 -7.79 -23.45
C PRO A 951 -15.24 -8.44 -22.17
N SER A 952 -16.53 -8.20 -21.93
CA SER A 952 -17.32 -8.94 -20.93
C SER A 952 -17.20 -10.45 -21.16
N THR A 953 -16.87 -11.21 -20.11
CA THR A 953 -16.89 -12.69 -20.18
C THR A 953 -18.31 -13.23 -20.03
N ILE A 954 -19.20 -12.41 -19.46
CA ILE A 954 -20.61 -12.72 -19.21
C ILE A 954 -21.46 -12.37 -20.43
N VAL A 955 -22.04 -13.40 -21.05
CA VAL A 955 -22.93 -13.29 -22.21
C VAL A 955 -24.34 -12.94 -21.75
N ALA A 956 -24.83 -13.58 -20.68
CA ALA A 956 -26.13 -13.32 -20.07
C ALA A 956 -26.14 -13.76 -18.61
N ALA A 957 -26.96 -13.11 -17.78
CA ALA A 957 -27.25 -13.56 -16.42
C ALA A 957 -28.76 -13.42 -16.16
N GLU A 958 -29.34 -14.40 -15.47
CA GLU A 958 -30.78 -14.46 -15.17
C GLU A 958 -31.01 -15.06 -13.78
N ARG A 959 -31.90 -14.48 -12.98
CA ARG A 959 -32.41 -15.13 -11.75
C ARG A 959 -33.60 -16.00 -12.15
N LEU A 960 -33.43 -17.31 -12.03
CA LEU A 960 -34.45 -18.29 -12.47
C LEU A 960 -35.58 -18.45 -11.44
N ARG A 961 -35.23 -18.32 -10.16
CA ARG A 961 -36.13 -18.34 -9.00
C ARG A 961 -35.38 -17.76 -7.80
N ASP A 962 -36.07 -17.62 -6.67
CA ASP A 962 -35.35 -17.29 -5.45
C ASP A 962 -34.34 -18.38 -5.07
N GLY A 963 -33.15 -17.96 -4.66
CA GLY A 963 -32.03 -18.86 -4.36
C GLY A 963 -31.24 -19.37 -5.57
N HIS A 964 -31.53 -18.95 -6.82
CA HIS A 964 -30.87 -19.49 -8.02
C HIS A 964 -30.64 -18.44 -9.11
N VAL A 965 -29.37 -18.10 -9.35
CA VAL A 965 -28.90 -17.30 -10.48
C VAL A 965 -28.16 -18.19 -11.49
N ARG A 966 -28.43 -18.00 -12.78
CA ARG A 966 -27.75 -18.66 -13.90
C ARG A 966 -26.95 -17.64 -14.69
N VAL A 967 -25.67 -17.94 -14.92
CA VAL A 967 -24.75 -17.09 -15.68
C VAL A 967 -24.24 -17.87 -16.89
N ARG A 968 -24.40 -17.30 -18.08
CA ARG A 968 -23.88 -17.83 -19.34
C ARG A 968 -22.60 -17.05 -19.66
N LEU A 969 -21.50 -17.76 -19.79
CA LEU A 969 -20.18 -17.19 -20.05
C LEU A 969 -19.78 -17.45 -21.51
N ALA A 970 -18.71 -16.81 -21.98
CA ALA A 970 -18.22 -16.99 -23.34
C ALA A 970 -17.93 -18.48 -23.66
N GLY A 971 -18.25 -18.90 -24.89
CA GLY A 971 -18.22 -20.30 -25.32
C GLY A 971 -19.51 -21.05 -24.99
N ASP A 972 -19.40 -22.31 -24.58
CA ASP A 972 -20.52 -23.16 -24.13
C ASP A 972 -20.64 -23.21 -22.58
N ARG A 973 -19.92 -22.32 -21.89
CA ARG A 973 -19.83 -22.28 -20.43
C ARG A 973 -21.11 -21.74 -19.79
N ARG A 974 -21.58 -22.44 -18.76
CA ARG A 974 -22.70 -22.04 -17.90
C ARG A 974 -22.36 -22.31 -16.45
N ASP A 975 -22.58 -21.31 -15.61
CA ASP A 975 -22.50 -21.39 -14.16
C ASP A 975 -23.93 -21.30 -13.59
N ASP A 976 -24.25 -22.17 -12.64
CA ASP A 976 -25.47 -22.11 -11.83
C ASP A 976 -25.07 -21.86 -10.37
N VAL A 977 -25.43 -20.68 -9.87
CA VAL A 977 -25.12 -20.18 -8.52
C VAL A 977 -26.36 -20.33 -7.65
N LEU A 978 -26.23 -21.10 -6.56
CA LEU A 978 -27.31 -21.41 -5.63
C LEU A 978 -27.03 -20.80 -4.26
N TYR A 979 -28.07 -20.30 -3.60
CA TYR A 979 -28.03 -19.73 -2.25
C TYR A 979 -29.25 -20.12 -1.39
N ASP A 980 -30.06 -21.09 -1.85
CA ASP A 980 -31.17 -21.70 -1.09
C ASP A 980 -30.71 -22.84 -0.16
N GLY A 981 -30.64 -22.59 1.15
CA GLY A 981 -30.29 -23.63 2.14
C GLY A 981 -28.79 -23.93 2.24
N GLY A 982 -27.96 -22.95 1.87
CA GLY A 982 -26.51 -23.08 1.69
C GLY A 982 -26.10 -22.63 0.30
N TYR A 983 -24.81 -22.48 0.06
CA TYR A 983 -24.29 -21.89 -1.18
C TYR A 983 -23.68 -22.97 -2.08
N ALA A 984 -23.81 -22.81 -3.38
CA ALA A 984 -23.11 -23.66 -4.35
C ALA A 984 -22.88 -22.99 -5.70
N LEU A 985 -21.91 -23.53 -6.43
CA LEU A 985 -21.58 -23.17 -7.80
C LEU A 985 -21.43 -24.47 -8.61
N LEU A 986 -22.29 -24.66 -9.62
CA LEU A 986 -22.17 -25.72 -10.62
C LEU A 986 -21.67 -25.11 -11.93
N ARG A 987 -20.45 -25.46 -12.36
CA ARG A 987 -19.90 -25.07 -13.67
C ARG A 987 -20.08 -26.18 -14.69
N ARG A 988 -20.57 -25.85 -15.87
CA ARG A 988 -20.82 -26.77 -16.99
C ARG A 988 -20.32 -26.21 -18.33
N ALA A 989 -20.00 -27.11 -19.25
CA ALA A 989 -19.78 -26.86 -20.67
C ALA A 989 -20.86 -27.64 -21.43
N GLY A 990 -21.90 -26.95 -21.90
CA GLY A 990 -23.15 -27.59 -22.30
C GLY A 990 -23.80 -28.37 -21.15
N ASP A 991 -23.89 -29.70 -21.30
CA ASP A 991 -24.34 -30.64 -20.27
C ASP A 991 -23.19 -31.35 -19.53
N ARG A 992 -21.93 -31.14 -19.93
CA ARG A 992 -20.77 -31.76 -19.27
C ARG A 992 -20.42 -30.97 -18.00
N PRO A 993 -20.34 -31.61 -16.82
CA PRO A 993 -19.88 -30.93 -15.61
C PRO A 993 -18.39 -30.60 -15.71
N LEU A 994 -18.00 -29.43 -15.19
CA LEU A 994 -16.61 -28.97 -15.07
C LEU A 994 -16.18 -28.98 -13.60
N SER A 995 -17.01 -28.37 -12.74
CA SER A 995 -16.83 -28.38 -11.29
C SER A 995 -18.15 -28.20 -10.56
N ILE A 996 -18.18 -28.66 -9.32
CA ILE A 996 -19.25 -28.38 -8.36
C ILE A 996 -18.57 -27.94 -7.07
N ASP A 997 -18.99 -26.80 -6.52
CA ASP A 997 -18.50 -26.28 -5.26
C ASP A 997 -19.69 -26.08 -4.32
N LEU A 998 -19.55 -26.49 -3.06
CA LEU A 998 -20.59 -26.42 -2.02
C LEU A 998 -20.01 -25.77 -0.77
N LEU A 999 -20.80 -24.89 -0.17
CA LEU A 999 -20.47 -24.18 1.07
C LEU A 999 -21.69 -24.21 1.99
N ASN A 1000 -21.54 -24.84 3.15
CA ASN A 1000 -22.62 -25.07 4.12
C ASN A 1000 -23.89 -25.63 3.45
N ARG A 1001 -23.75 -26.69 2.64
CA ARG A 1001 -24.82 -27.24 1.78
C ARG A 1001 -24.72 -28.77 1.67
N GLN A 1002 -25.85 -29.43 1.41
CA GLN A 1002 -25.93 -30.91 1.32
C GLN A 1002 -26.08 -31.44 -0.12
N SER A 1003 -26.75 -30.72 -1.01
CA SER A 1003 -27.00 -31.18 -2.38
C SER A 1003 -27.05 -30.02 -3.39
N VAL A 1004 -26.73 -30.33 -4.64
CA VAL A 1004 -26.85 -29.43 -5.80
C VAL A 1004 -27.80 -30.07 -6.79
N GLU A 1005 -29.00 -29.49 -6.93
CA GLU A 1005 -30.00 -29.91 -7.90
C GLU A 1005 -30.25 -28.78 -8.90
N VAL A 1006 -30.07 -29.06 -10.18
CA VAL A 1006 -30.20 -28.09 -11.26
C VAL A 1006 -30.75 -28.80 -12.50
N ASP A 1007 -31.71 -28.16 -13.18
CA ASP A 1007 -32.43 -28.70 -14.34
C ASP A 1007 -33.09 -30.09 -14.07
N GLY A 1008 -33.64 -30.28 -12.86
CA GLY A 1008 -34.30 -31.53 -12.44
C GLY A 1008 -33.34 -32.71 -12.21
N ARG A 1009 -32.03 -32.44 -12.06
CA ARG A 1009 -30.99 -33.45 -11.83
C ARG A 1009 -30.19 -33.13 -10.58
N THR A 1010 -30.03 -34.10 -9.69
CA THR A 1010 -29.07 -34.05 -8.59
C THR A 1010 -27.66 -34.26 -9.16
N TRP A 1011 -26.83 -33.22 -9.11
CA TRP A 1011 -25.44 -33.26 -9.58
C TRP A 1011 -24.47 -33.75 -8.51
N LEU A 1012 -24.74 -33.38 -7.25
CA LEU A 1012 -24.06 -33.88 -6.07
C LEU A 1012 -25.06 -33.94 -4.92
N SER A 1013 -25.02 -34.99 -4.11
CA SER A 1013 -25.68 -35.06 -2.80
C SER A 1013 -24.74 -35.70 -1.78
N ALA A 1014 -24.86 -35.28 -0.53
CA ALA A 1014 -24.14 -35.85 0.61
C ALA A 1014 -25.13 -36.38 1.66
N SER A 1015 -24.70 -37.36 2.46
CA SER A 1015 -25.52 -37.91 3.56
C SER A 1015 -25.77 -36.92 4.70
N LYS A 1016 -24.95 -35.85 4.80
CA LYS A 1016 -25.11 -34.72 5.71
C LYS A 1016 -24.60 -33.42 5.06
N LYS A 1017 -24.94 -32.28 5.66
CA LYS A 1017 -24.50 -30.95 5.23
C LYS A 1017 -22.97 -30.84 5.31
N LEU A 1018 -22.33 -30.32 4.27
CA LEU A 1018 -20.88 -30.14 4.20
C LEU A 1018 -20.53 -28.66 4.39
N GLU A 1019 -19.55 -28.35 5.26
CA GLU A 1019 -19.09 -26.98 5.50
C GLU A 1019 -18.44 -26.37 4.27
N ASN A 1020 -17.50 -27.11 3.66
CA ASN A 1020 -16.99 -26.86 2.33
C ASN A 1020 -16.70 -28.19 1.62
N ALA A 1021 -17.03 -28.24 0.34
CA ALA A 1021 -16.68 -29.34 -0.54
C ALA A 1021 -16.52 -28.84 -1.98
N SER A 1022 -15.69 -29.51 -2.76
CA SER A 1022 -15.63 -29.30 -4.19
C SER A 1022 -15.36 -30.59 -4.95
N ALA A 1023 -15.85 -30.63 -6.18
CA ALA A 1023 -15.71 -31.70 -7.15
C ALA A 1023 -15.18 -31.10 -8.46
N VAL A 1024 -14.12 -31.66 -9.02
CA VAL A 1024 -13.53 -31.22 -10.30
C VAL A 1024 -13.46 -32.40 -11.25
N PHE A 1025 -13.92 -32.18 -12.49
CA PHE A 1025 -13.99 -33.21 -13.54
C PHE A 1025 -12.83 -33.01 -14.52
N ASP A 1026 -11.76 -33.79 -14.33
CA ASP A 1026 -10.53 -33.73 -15.15
C ASP A 1026 -10.43 -34.98 -16.02
N GLY A 1027 -10.91 -34.89 -17.27
CA GLY A 1027 -10.95 -36.01 -18.20
C GLY A 1027 -11.82 -37.15 -17.66
N SER A 1028 -11.20 -38.29 -17.34
CA SER A 1028 -11.86 -39.44 -16.72
C SER A 1028 -11.70 -39.52 -15.20
N THR A 1029 -11.15 -38.49 -14.56
CA THR A 1029 -10.93 -38.44 -13.10
C THR A 1029 -11.86 -37.42 -12.45
N LEU A 1030 -12.53 -37.83 -11.38
CA LEU A 1030 -13.25 -36.93 -10.46
C LEU A 1030 -12.36 -36.67 -9.24
N ARG A 1031 -11.98 -35.41 -9.02
CA ARG A 1031 -11.27 -35.00 -7.80
C ARG A 1031 -12.26 -34.37 -6.83
N LEU A 1032 -12.49 -35.04 -5.71
CA LEU A 1032 -13.23 -34.53 -4.57
C LEU A 1032 -12.26 -33.92 -3.56
N ALA A 1033 -12.53 -32.70 -3.11
CA ALA A 1033 -11.90 -32.11 -1.94
C ALA A 1033 -13.00 -31.76 -0.94
N VAL A 1034 -12.92 -32.27 0.28
CA VAL A 1034 -13.90 -32.07 1.34
C VAL A 1034 -13.14 -31.66 2.59
N GLY A 1035 -13.47 -30.47 3.11
CA GLY A 1035 -12.87 -29.96 4.33
C GLY A 1035 -13.29 -30.72 5.58
N ARG A 1036 -12.88 -30.20 6.73
CA ARG A 1036 -13.44 -30.67 8.01
C ARG A 1036 -14.93 -30.35 8.07
N THR A 1037 -15.68 -31.19 8.78
CA THR A 1037 -17.09 -30.98 9.10
C THR A 1037 -17.26 -31.06 10.60
N ALA A 1038 -18.01 -30.14 11.21
CA ALA A 1038 -18.28 -30.09 12.65
C ALA A 1038 -18.74 -31.45 13.19
N ASP A 1039 -19.64 -32.12 12.47
CA ASP A 1039 -20.01 -33.49 12.74
C ASP A 1039 -18.98 -34.46 12.14
N ARG A 1040 -18.17 -35.08 13.01
CA ARG A 1040 -17.29 -36.21 12.64
C ARG A 1040 -18.08 -37.44 12.19
N GLY A 1041 -17.36 -38.40 11.59
CA GLY A 1041 -17.92 -39.70 11.23
C GLY A 1041 -18.20 -39.86 9.73
N GLN A 1042 -18.97 -40.89 9.39
CA GLN A 1042 -19.15 -41.34 8.00
C GLN A 1042 -19.91 -40.31 7.16
N VAL A 1043 -19.38 -40.02 5.97
CA VAL A 1043 -20.01 -39.24 4.90
C VAL A 1043 -20.10 -40.14 3.68
N THR A 1044 -21.26 -40.14 3.03
CA THR A 1044 -21.46 -40.70 1.70
C THR A 1044 -21.78 -39.54 0.76
N ILE A 1045 -21.01 -39.40 -0.32
CA ILE A 1045 -21.27 -38.42 -1.39
C ILE A 1045 -21.64 -39.18 -2.66
N THR A 1046 -22.79 -38.86 -3.25
CA THR A 1046 -23.22 -39.32 -4.57
C THR A 1046 -23.02 -38.18 -5.57
N VAL A 1047 -22.35 -38.44 -6.69
CA VAL A 1047 -22.03 -37.45 -7.74
C VAL A 1047 -22.47 -37.97 -9.11
N HIS A 1048 -23.16 -37.14 -9.88
CA HIS A 1048 -23.42 -37.41 -11.29
C HIS A 1048 -22.17 -37.10 -12.12
N ALA A 1049 -21.52 -38.15 -12.60
CA ALA A 1049 -20.17 -38.14 -13.13
C ALA A 1049 -20.04 -39.00 -14.41
N PRO A 1050 -20.73 -38.62 -15.50
CA PRO A 1050 -20.69 -39.37 -16.76
C PRO A 1050 -19.26 -39.45 -17.30
N GLY A 1051 -18.86 -40.64 -17.76
CA GLY A 1051 -17.54 -40.90 -18.33
C GLY A 1051 -16.36 -40.99 -17.33
N VAL A 1052 -16.56 -40.64 -16.05
CA VAL A 1052 -15.52 -40.77 -15.02
C VAL A 1052 -15.22 -42.23 -14.72
N ARG A 1053 -13.93 -42.57 -14.60
CA ARG A 1053 -13.39 -43.90 -14.30
C ARG A 1053 -12.72 -43.98 -12.93
N THR A 1054 -12.04 -42.91 -12.53
CA THR A 1054 -11.20 -42.80 -11.33
C THR A 1054 -11.71 -41.71 -10.41
N VAL A 1055 -11.57 -41.91 -9.09
CA VAL A 1055 -11.93 -40.91 -8.08
C VAL A 1055 -10.77 -40.70 -7.11
N GLU A 1056 -10.44 -39.44 -6.88
CA GLU A 1056 -9.51 -38.97 -5.85
C GLU A 1056 -10.30 -38.21 -4.79
N LEU A 1057 -10.00 -38.43 -3.51
CA LEU A 1057 -10.55 -37.69 -2.37
C LEU A 1057 -9.40 -37.06 -1.59
N ASN A 1058 -9.42 -35.74 -1.40
CA ASN A 1058 -8.37 -34.98 -0.70
C ASN A 1058 -6.95 -35.34 -1.20
N ASN A 1059 -6.80 -35.38 -2.52
CA ASN A 1059 -5.57 -35.75 -3.25
C ASN A 1059 -5.07 -37.19 -3.01
N GLN A 1060 -5.94 -38.11 -2.59
CA GLN A 1060 -5.65 -39.54 -2.44
C GLN A 1060 -6.60 -40.40 -3.28
N PRO A 1061 -6.14 -41.47 -3.97
CA PRO A 1061 -7.03 -42.39 -4.67
C PRO A 1061 -8.02 -43.08 -3.72
N VAL A 1062 -9.29 -43.15 -4.11
CA VAL A 1062 -10.31 -43.88 -3.34
C VAL A 1062 -10.25 -45.37 -3.68
N SER A 1063 -10.09 -46.24 -2.68
CA SER A 1063 -9.95 -47.69 -2.85
C SER A 1063 -11.24 -48.42 -3.29
N SER A 1064 -12.41 -47.84 -3.03
CA SER A 1064 -13.72 -48.38 -3.42
C SER A 1064 -14.72 -47.28 -3.75
N VAL A 1065 -15.34 -47.35 -4.93
CA VAL A 1065 -16.39 -46.44 -5.39
C VAL A 1065 -17.56 -47.27 -5.90
N THR A 1066 -18.76 -47.09 -5.34
CA THR A 1066 -19.96 -47.75 -5.83
C THR A 1066 -20.47 -47.00 -7.06
N ARG A 1067 -20.91 -47.72 -8.10
CA ARG A 1067 -21.35 -47.12 -9.37
C ARG A 1067 -22.75 -47.55 -9.75
N HIS A 1068 -23.61 -46.59 -10.03
CA HIS A 1068 -24.98 -46.77 -10.51
C HIS A 1068 -25.18 -45.99 -11.83
N GLY A 1069 -24.73 -46.59 -12.95
CA GLY A 1069 -24.67 -45.90 -14.24
C GLY A 1069 -23.68 -44.73 -14.19
N ASP A 1070 -24.18 -43.52 -14.45
CA ASP A 1070 -23.40 -42.27 -14.34
C ASP A 1070 -23.33 -41.71 -12.92
N LEU A 1071 -23.96 -42.33 -11.91
CA LEU A 1071 -23.80 -41.95 -10.52
C LEU A 1071 -22.62 -42.69 -9.87
N LEU A 1072 -21.74 -41.94 -9.21
CA LEU A 1072 -20.67 -42.44 -8.36
C LEU A 1072 -20.97 -42.15 -6.91
N GLU A 1073 -20.87 -43.17 -6.06
CA GLU A 1073 -21.03 -43.03 -4.62
C GLU A 1073 -19.70 -43.33 -3.92
N VAL A 1074 -19.28 -42.38 -3.08
CA VAL A 1074 -18.00 -42.36 -2.38
C VAL A 1074 -18.28 -42.23 -0.89
N THR A 1075 -17.95 -43.27 -0.13
CA THR A 1075 -18.14 -43.28 1.33
C THR A 1075 -16.79 -43.23 2.05
N PHE A 1076 -16.65 -42.30 2.99
CA PHE A 1076 -15.43 -42.03 3.75
C PHE A 1076 -15.76 -41.54 5.16
N THR A 1077 -14.75 -41.39 6.02
CA THR A 1077 -14.92 -40.83 7.37
C THR A 1077 -14.22 -39.48 7.44
N VAL A 1078 -14.93 -38.44 7.90
CA VAL A 1078 -14.31 -37.14 8.23
C VAL A 1078 -13.81 -37.16 9.67
N GLY A 1079 -12.54 -36.78 9.85
CA GLY A 1079 -11.82 -36.74 11.14
C GLY A 1079 -11.65 -35.33 11.70
#